data_AF-A0A5B1QPN7-F1
#
_entry.id   AF-A0A5B1QPN7-F1
#
_cell.length_a   1.000
_cell.length_b   1.000
_cell.length_c   1.000
_cell.angle_alpha   90.00
_cell.angle_beta   90.00
_cell.angle_gamma   90.00
#
_symmetry.space_group_name_H-M   'P 1'
#
loop_
_entity.id
_entity.type
_entity.pdbx_description
1 polymer ?
#
loop_
_entity_poly.entity_id
_entity_poly.type
_entity_poly.pdbx_seq_one_letter_code
_entity_poly.pdbx_strand_id
1 'polypeptide(L)'
;MSTTLPLFWNLSSANKKERLAASVKLISTLEKLQAGFVPKETTGSESDADDRDEESGEEVNGDEDEDEDEMDDGEGKTKKTTKEDENRLNALNASDVSYSIRRLVRGLASPRESSRLGFAVALTELLSRIDTVTCAQILSLILDASQTQGSMSGQEERDVLFARLFGLTSLIRSGLLVRAQPLPSSGSASPSASSLAAYTDVLAQLLALGEAKSFLRESAWWTLGLALDALAESDVPWKDDAVRATLEAVFGELKAWSPEKLAVALQMQRLWPEREWKKLLAPTLKHGEVLHTGNLVIVSKILKDVAVDEEHEAPVKGRVWKPQVHYVWGMLLDELLPSADSKAAPKGSFQEFFRIVVDESLFASSASMERKYWGFEIFQKALPRVKAADLPMLFTKNFMRTWINHLSHYDRYLHSFAKQIANDIQAVVQKDPTNGFPFILQLTGAHGSQQFDKLTRTKTVESILGTMDVAGIKSYIGHLLSQVNEADSENQDDVQVIQSRRSWIIDQFAGLVRNGAIPKDDEWIKLILDWLAAHGLFVLKKKTEKSPFIALHVAPSPPFSDDLRKQCRTRLLSCLAELTTQSTVVKTSADKSEKLAGVASDGEFWIAKVLETIDQLNKDAKHVEPMAEFDEEEKALHEKARELVARLKKVTGDQHEAARGAELLLLSSLLQQYAQDEAEGADTESLEACIDGASRLFPESKKSKKARKSAAADPDAEPEPEPIDVLVDTIIGFLEKATSYMRAVGNQSFSLLSGSVKESTIDLILSQLERRDPKDLAADDDDEEMEVDEEDSEDEKDEDDEEESDEDDESEDEDEDEDMGDEEEDPELRKKIMDALRANGVEPSTGLSDDEEEEEEMDDDQMMAIDDQLAQIFKERAKGKGKDENVQREATHFKNRILDLLEIFIRRQPTNPLIVRLIVPLIGLVLGSGSDETQLSTKTAGILRSRISKLKEVPTSADKKDVTEALKELHTRARKVHSADALATISQCSLYLAKILLHQQSEEPVLEVYRESLTDFVTRKASDLNTKFFDDFIKRYPGVAWSLRKDLLDLSEKAVNTYRQTQVFHLLETLLNQLPSSGTLPEEILSFMPTLRENLSRTISKACDETSTTPAHLKDVFKLALLGVRQTKRVAPKLEDIARIWKPATWTELQAKLGANERLKSSTALGGMCKQIIQMTQAQEGKKGKKSEKSEKVEKSGKGEKGGEAAKTQGKRKIVDGEEAPSVKKVKRTKSKK
;
A
#
# COMPACT_ATOMS: atom_id res chain seq x y z
N MET A 1 18.17 -15.98 -59.88
CA MET A 1 17.97 -15.95 -58.40
C MET A 1 16.65 -15.28 -58.09
N SER A 2 15.99 -15.67 -57.01
CA SER A 2 14.69 -15.13 -56.60
C SER A 2 14.77 -13.66 -56.17
N THR A 3 13.82 -12.82 -56.60
CA THR A 3 13.84 -11.38 -56.27
C THR A 3 13.37 -11.07 -54.84
N THR A 4 12.64 -12.00 -54.23
CA THR A 4 11.95 -11.81 -52.94
C THR A 4 12.78 -12.27 -51.74
N LEU A 5 13.91 -12.96 -51.95
CA LEU A 5 14.76 -13.51 -50.88
C LEU A 5 15.10 -12.52 -49.74
N PRO A 6 15.40 -11.23 -49.99
CA PRO A 6 15.68 -10.26 -48.90
C PRO A 6 14.49 -9.95 -48.00
N LEU A 7 13.26 -10.26 -48.41
CA LEU A 7 12.04 -9.95 -47.66
C LEU A 7 11.74 -10.99 -46.55
N PHE A 8 12.41 -12.15 -46.58
CA PHE A 8 12.20 -13.23 -45.61
C PHE A 8 12.92 -13.02 -44.27
N TRP A 9 14.04 -12.29 -44.24
CA TRP A 9 14.88 -12.17 -43.03
C TRP A 9 14.09 -11.69 -41.80
N ASN A 10 13.33 -10.61 -41.97
CA ASN A 10 12.61 -9.97 -40.88
C ASN A 10 11.35 -10.72 -40.43
N LEU A 11 10.92 -11.78 -41.13
CA LEU A 11 9.90 -12.70 -40.61
C LEU A 11 10.36 -13.40 -39.32
N SER A 12 11.67 -13.58 -39.15
CA SER A 12 12.26 -14.22 -37.96
C SER A 12 12.47 -13.30 -36.75
N SER A 13 12.29 -11.99 -36.92
CA SER A 13 12.55 -11.00 -35.85
C SER A 13 11.74 -11.31 -34.59
N ALA A 14 12.34 -11.11 -33.41
CA ALA A 14 11.61 -11.18 -32.14
C ALA A 14 10.50 -10.10 -32.05
N ASN A 15 10.68 -8.96 -32.73
CA ASN A 15 9.76 -7.83 -32.68
C ASN A 15 8.50 -8.08 -33.54
N LYS A 16 7.33 -8.17 -32.89
CA LYS A 16 6.01 -8.36 -33.53
C LYS A 16 5.73 -7.35 -34.64
N LYS A 17 6.13 -6.08 -34.48
CA LYS A 17 5.89 -5.02 -35.47
C LYS A 17 6.75 -5.19 -36.73
N GLU A 18 7.98 -5.69 -36.57
CA GLU A 18 8.88 -5.97 -37.68
C GLU A 18 8.44 -7.21 -38.46
N ARG A 19 8.04 -8.29 -37.77
CA ARG A 19 7.46 -9.49 -38.42
C ARG A 19 6.28 -9.11 -39.31
N LEU A 20 5.31 -8.38 -38.76
CA LEU A 20 4.12 -7.94 -39.51
C LEU A 20 4.47 -7.05 -40.72
N ALA A 21 5.39 -6.08 -40.53
CA ALA A 21 5.85 -5.23 -41.64
C ALA A 21 6.59 -6.03 -42.74
N ALA A 22 7.33 -7.08 -42.36
CA ALA A 22 7.99 -7.99 -43.29
C ALA A 22 6.97 -8.85 -44.06
N SER A 23 5.98 -9.45 -43.37
CA SER A 23 4.91 -10.23 -44.00
C SER A 23 4.14 -9.41 -45.03
N VAL A 24 3.69 -8.21 -44.67
CA VAL A 24 2.98 -7.30 -45.59
C VAL A 24 3.85 -6.96 -46.81
N LYS A 25 5.14 -6.70 -46.62
CA LYS A 25 6.05 -6.31 -47.70
C LYS A 25 6.41 -7.47 -48.64
N LEU A 26 6.53 -8.68 -48.10
CA LEU A 26 6.67 -9.91 -48.90
C LEU A 26 5.42 -10.16 -49.74
N ILE A 27 4.25 -10.20 -49.10
CA ILE A 27 2.97 -10.53 -49.74
C ILE A 27 2.63 -9.48 -50.82
N SER A 28 2.73 -8.18 -50.53
CA SER A 28 2.53 -7.11 -51.53
C SER A 28 3.63 -6.94 -52.58
N THR A 29 4.61 -7.84 -52.58
CA THR A 29 5.53 -8.07 -53.71
C THR A 29 5.09 -9.30 -54.50
N LEU A 30 4.74 -10.40 -53.81
CA LEU A 30 4.24 -11.63 -54.43
C LEU A 30 2.92 -11.44 -55.19
N GLU A 31 1.96 -10.70 -54.63
CA GLU A 31 0.70 -10.32 -55.28
C GLU A 31 0.94 -9.70 -56.66
N LYS A 32 1.93 -8.81 -56.77
CA LYS A 32 2.25 -8.09 -58.02
C LYS A 32 2.98 -8.97 -59.03
N LEU A 33 3.80 -9.90 -58.56
CA LEU A 33 4.47 -10.88 -59.40
C LEU A 33 3.47 -11.92 -59.95
N GLN A 34 2.47 -12.31 -59.14
CA GLN A 34 1.40 -13.22 -59.56
C GLN A 34 0.39 -12.54 -60.50
N ALA A 35 -0.03 -11.30 -60.22
CA ALA A 35 -0.94 -10.54 -61.09
C ALA A 35 -0.32 -10.18 -62.46
N GLY A 36 1.00 -10.26 -62.60
CA GLY A 36 1.71 -10.11 -63.87
C GLY A 36 2.05 -11.44 -64.57
N PHE A 37 1.61 -12.58 -64.03
CA PHE A 37 1.92 -13.91 -64.56
C PHE A 37 0.80 -14.45 -65.44
N VAL A 38 1.18 -15.19 -66.50
CA VAL A 38 0.24 -15.90 -67.39
C VAL A 38 0.46 -17.40 -67.18
N PRO A 39 -0.56 -18.16 -66.73
CA PRO A 39 -0.45 -19.61 -66.56
C PRO A 39 -0.04 -20.34 -67.83
N LYS A 40 0.75 -21.41 -67.68
CA LYS A 40 1.11 -22.30 -68.78
C LYS A 40 0.05 -23.39 -68.95
N GLU A 41 -0.31 -23.70 -70.20
CA GLU A 41 -1.20 -24.83 -70.49
C GLU A 41 -0.54 -26.17 -70.15
N THR A 42 -1.23 -26.99 -69.38
CA THR A 42 -0.84 -28.38 -69.09
C THR A 42 -1.45 -29.31 -70.13
N THR A 43 -0.78 -29.45 -71.27
CA THR A 43 -1.15 -30.44 -72.30
C THR A 43 -0.95 -31.86 -71.77
N GLY A 44 -1.95 -32.73 -71.91
CA GLY A 44 -1.90 -34.11 -71.45
C GLY A 44 -1.36 -35.11 -72.48
N SER A 45 -0.89 -36.25 -71.95
CA SER A 45 -0.59 -37.55 -72.62
C SER A 45 0.49 -37.62 -73.73
N GLU A 46 1.44 -38.52 -73.48
CA GLU A 46 2.01 -39.52 -74.41
C GLU A 46 2.75 -39.08 -75.70
N SER A 47 4.09 -39.16 -75.66
CA SER A 47 4.90 -39.85 -76.70
C SER A 47 6.33 -40.12 -76.21
N ASP A 48 6.88 -41.29 -76.52
CA ASP A 48 8.24 -41.74 -76.17
C ASP A 48 9.37 -41.19 -77.09
N ALA A 49 10.60 -41.50 -76.67
CA ALA A 49 11.85 -41.67 -77.43
C ALA A 49 12.85 -40.49 -77.53
N ASP A 50 14.13 -40.88 -77.41
CA ASP A 50 15.42 -40.24 -77.78
C ASP A 50 15.48 -38.69 -77.86
N ASP A 51 16.41 -38.04 -77.17
CA ASP A 51 17.83 -38.20 -77.50
C ASP A 51 18.80 -38.08 -76.30
N ARG A 52 20.08 -38.37 -76.57
CA ARG A 52 21.20 -38.30 -75.60
C ARG A 52 21.98 -36.98 -75.75
N ASP A 53 22.67 -36.53 -74.70
CA ASP A 53 24.13 -36.72 -74.59
C ASP A 53 24.81 -35.94 -73.45
N GLU A 54 25.96 -36.49 -73.03
CA GLU A 54 27.18 -35.86 -72.48
C GLU A 54 27.28 -35.24 -71.05
N GLU A 55 28.51 -35.38 -70.52
CA GLU A 55 29.18 -34.75 -69.35
C GLU A 55 28.51 -34.90 -67.95
N SER A 56 28.90 -35.88 -67.12
CA SER A 56 30.15 -36.01 -66.30
C SER A 56 30.18 -35.13 -65.02
N GLY A 57 30.60 -35.60 -63.85
CA GLY A 57 31.17 -36.91 -63.48
C GLY A 57 31.49 -36.96 -61.97
N GLU A 58 32.39 -37.87 -61.55
CA GLU A 58 32.91 -38.06 -60.18
C GLU A 58 31.85 -38.45 -59.11
N GLU A 59 31.62 -39.74 -58.88
CA GLU A 59 32.42 -40.66 -58.03
C GLU A 59 32.33 -40.39 -56.52
N VAL A 60 31.56 -41.24 -55.83
CA VAL A 60 31.75 -41.58 -54.42
C VAL A 60 31.63 -43.10 -54.30
N ASN A 61 32.75 -43.78 -54.08
CA ASN A 61 32.74 -45.10 -53.44
C ASN A 61 32.32 -44.86 -51.97
N GLY A 62 31.49 -45.67 -51.32
CA GLY A 62 31.11 -47.04 -51.65
C GLY A 62 31.67 -47.97 -50.58
N ASP A 63 30.79 -48.69 -49.89
CA ASP A 63 31.06 -49.87 -49.07
C ASP A 63 29.74 -50.67 -48.99
N GLU A 64 29.83 -51.98 -49.14
CA GLU A 64 28.77 -52.99 -48.98
C GLU A 64 28.68 -53.35 -47.47
N ASP A 65 27.71 -54.07 -46.88
CA ASP A 65 26.94 -55.26 -47.26
C ASP A 65 25.47 -55.12 -46.79
N GLU A 66 24.45 -55.50 -47.55
CA GLU A 66 23.77 -56.82 -47.58
C GLU A 66 23.24 -57.35 -46.23
N ASP A 67 21.91 -57.34 -46.08
CA ASP A 67 21.09 -58.51 -45.73
C ASP A 67 19.62 -58.22 -46.12
N GLU A 68 18.92 -59.20 -46.71
CA GLU A 68 17.55 -59.06 -47.25
C GLU A 68 16.48 -59.63 -46.31
N ASP A 69 15.27 -59.04 -46.29
CA ASP A 69 14.00 -59.79 -46.14
C ASP A 69 12.81 -58.96 -46.65
N GLU A 70 11.91 -59.56 -47.42
CA GLU A 70 10.82 -58.87 -48.15
C GLU A 70 9.54 -58.68 -47.29
N MET A 71 8.92 -57.48 -47.26
CA MET A 71 7.45 -57.33 -47.15
C MET A 71 6.88 -56.02 -47.74
N ASP A 72 6.15 -56.18 -48.85
CA ASP A 72 4.85 -55.55 -49.22
C ASP A 72 4.69 -54.00 -49.34
N ASP A 73 4.90 -53.52 -50.58
CA ASP A 73 4.28 -52.37 -51.28
C ASP A 73 3.51 -51.28 -50.48
N GLY A 74 4.19 -50.14 -50.23
CA GLY A 74 3.54 -48.89 -49.80
C GLY A 74 3.98 -47.62 -50.57
N GLU A 75 5.29 -47.40 -50.76
CA GLU A 75 5.83 -46.09 -51.16
C GLU A 75 5.54 -45.64 -52.60
N GLY A 76 5.21 -46.58 -53.51
CA GLY A 76 5.17 -46.33 -54.95
C GLY A 76 4.15 -45.29 -55.42
N LYS A 77 3.12 -44.98 -54.61
CA LYS A 77 2.10 -43.96 -54.92
C LYS A 77 2.57 -42.53 -54.62
N THR A 78 3.19 -42.30 -53.46
CA THR A 78 3.42 -40.94 -52.91
C THR A 78 4.46 -40.14 -53.69
N LYS A 79 5.48 -40.82 -54.24
CA LYS A 79 6.51 -40.21 -55.11
C LYS A 79 5.99 -39.82 -56.50
N LYS A 80 4.81 -40.31 -56.92
CA LYS A 80 4.22 -40.02 -58.24
C LYS A 80 3.33 -38.78 -58.21
N THR A 81 2.47 -38.65 -57.20
CA THR A 81 1.58 -37.49 -57.02
C THR A 81 2.33 -36.18 -56.76
N THR A 82 3.37 -36.22 -55.91
CA THR A 82 4.21 -35.04 -55.59
C THR A 82 4.80 -34.38 -56.84
N LYS A 83 5.29 -35.16 -57.80
CA LYS A 83 5.89 -34.62 -59.04
C LYS A 83 4.85 -33.94 -59.95
N GLU A 84 3.63 -34.45 -60.01
CA GLU A 84 2.54 -33.83 -60.76
C GLU A 84 2.07 -32.52 -60.11
N ASP A 85 1.98 -32.49 -58.78
CA ASP A 85 1.56 -31.29 -58.05
C ASP A 85 2.65 -30.21 -57.94
N GLU A 86 3.93 -30.56 -57.87
CA GLU A 86 5.02 -29.60 -58.07
C GLU A 86 4.99 -28.97 -59.48
N ASN A 87 4.73 -29.77 -60.51
CA ASN A 87 4.58 -29.27 -61.88
C ASN A 87 3.40 -28.29 -62.01
N ARG A 88 2.24 -28.61 -61.40
CA ARG A 88 1.06 -27.74 -61.37
C ARG A 88 1.32 -26.44 -60.60
N LEU A 89 1.97 -26.52 -59.43
CA LEU A 89 2.38 -25.36 -58.62
C LEU A 89 3.32 -24.41 -59.41
N ASN A 90 4.20 -24.96 -60.25
CA ASN A 90 5.10 -24.21 -61.11
C ASN A 90 4.45 -23.71 -62.42
N ALA A 91 3.32 -24.29 -62.85
CA ALA A 91 2.61 -23.91 -64.07
C ALA A 91 1.59 -22.77 -63.86
N LEU A 92 0.97 -22.70 -62.67
CA LEU A 92 -0.06 -21.72 -62.32
C LEU A 92 0.46 -20.50 -61.54
N ASN A 93 1.74 -20.49 -61.13
CA ASN A 93 2.31 -19.42 -60.31
C ASN A 93 3.62 -18.88 -60.88
N ALA A 94 3.89 -17.59 -60.63
CA ALA A 94 5.19 -17.00 -60.89
C ALA A 94 6.29 -17.73 -60.10
N SER A 95 7.50 -17.84 -60.65
CA SER A 95 8.60 -18.61 -60.03
C SER A 95 8.95 -18.14 -58.60
N ASP A 96 8.87 -16.83 -58.34
CA ASP A 96 9.05 -16.24 -57.01
C ASP A 96 7.90 -16.57 -56.03
N VAL A 97 6.69 -16.85 -56.53
CA VAL A 97 5.53 -17.28 -55.73
C VAL A 97 5.64 -18.76 -55.39
N SER A 98 5.89 -19.64 -56.37
CA SER A 98 6.14 -21.07 -56.11
C SER A 98 7.38 -21.31 -55.23
N TYR A 99 8.42 -20.48 -55.37
CA TYR A 99 9.57 -20.46 -54.45
C TYR A 99 9.16 -20.02 -53.05
N SER A 100 8.36 -18.94 -52.94
CA SER A 100 7.94 -18.41 -51.65
C SER A 100 7.05 -19.37 -50.88
N ILE A 101 6.09 -20.04 -51.52
CA ILE A 101 5.25 -21.06 -50.88
C ILE A 101 6.11 -22.17 -50.28
N ARG A 102 7.02 -22.78 -51.06
CA ARG A 102 7.95 -23.81 -50.57
C ARG A 102 8.88 -23.29 -49.47
N ARG A 103 9.34 -22.03 -49.53
CA ARG A 103 10.18 -21.42 -48.50
C ARG A 103 9.42 -21.09 -47.20
N LEU A 104 8.16 -20.66 -47.30
CA LEU A 104 7.29 -20.39 -46.15
C LEU A 104 6.95 -21.69 -45.42
N VAL A 105 6.55 -22.74 -46.15
CA VAL A 105 6.24 -24.06 -45.60
C VAL A 105 7.47 -24.69 -44.92
N ARG A 106 8.64 -24.71 -45.57
CA ARG A 106 9.89 -25.19 -44.94
C ARG A 106 10.34 -24.34 -43.75
N GLY A 107 9.92 -23.07 -43.67
CA GLY A 107 10.20 -22.17 -42.54
C GLY A 107 9.41 -22.51 -41.27
N LEU A 108 8.35 -23.31 -41.36
CA LEU A 108 7.53 -23.73 -40.22
C LEU A 108 8.29 -24.64 -39.25
N ALA A 109 9.27 -25.41 -39.73
CA ALA A 109 10.15 -26.28 -38.93
C ALA A 109 11.37 -25.55 -38.35
N SER A 110 11.36 -24.22 -38.29
CA SER A 110 12.44 -23.45 -37.65
C SER A 110 12.45 -23.70 -36.14
N PRO A 111 13.62 -23.94 -35.49
CA PRO A 111 13.71 -24.09 -34.03
C PRO A 111 13.48 -22.78 -33.26
N ARG A 112 13.36 -21.64 -33.95
CA ARG A 112 13.03 -20.35 -33.34
C ARG A 112 11.53 -20.10 -33.41
N GLU A 113 10.87 -20.00 -32.26
CA GLU A 113 9.43 -19.73 -32.17
C GLU A 113 9.01 -18.46 -32.92
N SER A 114 9.78 -17.38 -32.82
CA SER A 114 9.53 -16.12 -33.55
C SER A 114 9.50 -16.31 -35.06
N SER A 115 10.36 -17.19 -35.59
CA SER A 115 10.34 -17.61 -36.99
C SER A 115 9.09 -18.40 -37.32
N ARG A 116 8.76 -19.46 -36.55
CA ARG A 116 7.59 -20.32 -36.83
C ARG A 116 6.32 -19.50 -36.98
N LEU A 117 6.08 -18.60 -36.03
CA LEU A 117 4.93 -17.69 -36.06
C LEU A 117 4.97 -16.71 -37.25
N GLY A 118 6.14 -16.16 -37.58
CA GLY A 118 6.32 -15.27 -38.75
C GLY A 118 6.07 -15.96 -40.08
N PHE A 119 6.58 -17.19 -40.24
CA PHE A 119 6.38 -18.04 -41.41
C PHE A 119 4.91 -18.49 -41.54
N ALA A 120 4.27 -18.92 -40.45
CA ALA A 120 2.87 -19.33 -40.45
C ALA A 120 1.91 -18.18 -40.81
N VAL A 121 2.12 -16.99 -40.24
CA VAL A 121 1.32 -15.80 -40.58
C VAL A 121 1.53 -15.39 -42.05
N ALA A 122 2.77 -15.41 -42.54
CA ALA A 122 3.04 -15.08 -43.95
C ALA A 122 2.52 -16.15 -44.93
N LEU A 123 2.47 -17.43 -44.53
CA LEU A 123 1.84 -18.50 -45.31
C LEU A 123 0.32 -18.33 -45.35
N THR A 124 -0.31 -18.16 -44.19
CA THR A 124 -1.77 -17.94 -44.06
C THR A 124 -2.23 -16.79 -44.95
N GLU A 125 -1.53 -15.65 -44.88
CA GLU A 125 -1.92 -14.42 -45.57
C GLU A 125 -1.47 -14.34 -47.03
N LEU A 126 -0.58 -15.25 -47.48
CA LEU A 126 -0.36 -15.48 -48.91
C LEU A 126 -1.48 -16.37 -49.48
N LEU A 127 -1.79 -17.48 -48.80
CA LEU A 127 -2.81 -18.43 -49.22
C LEU A 127 -4.23 -17.83 -49.22
N SER A 128 -4.53 -16.88 -48.33
CA SER A 128 -5.82 -16.17 -48.30
C SER A 128 -6.07 -15.29 -49.53
N ARG A 129 -5.01 -14.90 -50.25
CA ARG A 129 -5.06 -13.92 -51.35
C ARG A 129 -4.76 -14.48 -52.74
N ILE A 130 -4.15 -15.66 -52.85
CA ILE A 130 -3.95 -16.34 -54.13
C ILE A 130 -5.00 -17.43 -54.35
N ASP A 131 -5.51 -17.52 -55.59
CA ASP A 131 -6.52 -18.48 -56.05
C ASP A 131 -5.92 -19.64 -56.88
N THR A 132 -4.59 -19.73 -56.93
CA THR A 132 -3.79 -20.51 -57.88
C THR A 132 -3.21 -21.83 -57.34
N VAL A 133 -3.72 -22.31 -56.19
CA VAL A 133 -3.29 -23.53 -55.50
C VAL A 133 -4.47 -24.27 -54.86
N THR A 134 -4.39 -25.60 -54.76
CA THR A 134 -5.41 -26.40 -54.05
C THR A 134 -5.02 -26.69 -52.60
N CYS A 135 -6.00 -27.01 -51.75
CA CYS A 135 -5.76 -27.46 -50.37
C CYS A 135 -4.89 -28.73 -50.33
N ALA A 136 -5.13 -29.70 -51.22
CA ALA A 136 -4.36 -30.93 -51.32
C ALA A 136 -2.88 -30.69 -51.68
N GLN A 137 -2.59 -29.77 -52.60
CA GLN A 137 -1.23 -29.40 -53.00
C GLN A 137 -0.44 -28.82 -51.82
N ILE A 138 -1.05 -27.87 -51.10
CA ILE A 138 -0.42 -27.24 -49.94
C ILE A 138 -0.30 -28.21 -48.76
N LEU A 139 -1.28 -29.13 -48.60
CA LEU A 139 -1.21 -30.20 -47.60
C LEU A 139 -0.03 -31.15 -47.86
N SER A 140 0.18 -31.62 -49.11
CA SER A 140 1.35 -32.44 -49.45
C SER A 140 2.64 -31.72 -49.05
N LEU A 141 2.82 -30.47 -49.49
CA LEU A 141 4.02 -29.68 -49.15
C LEU A 141 4.24 -29.55 -47.63
N ILE A 142 3.17 -29.44 -46.82
CA ILE A 142 3.27 -29.39 -45.36
C ILE A 142 3.68 -30.75 -44.80
N LEU A 143 3.10 -31.85 -45.27
CA LEU A 143 3.46 -33.20 -44.82
C LEU A 143 4.88 -33.57 -45.23
N ASP A 144 5.28 -33.29 -46.47
CA ASP A 144 6.62 -33.47 -47.02
C ASP A 144 7.67 -32.65 -46.27
N ALA A 145 7.33 -31.43 -45.83
CA ALA A 145 8.19 -30.59 -45.01
C ALA A 145 8.11 -30.86 -43.49
N SER A 146 7.28 -31.82 -43.06
CA SER A 146 7.11 -32.20 -41.65
C SER A 146 7.15 -33.72 -41.42
N GLN A 147 7.94 -34.44 -42.21
CA GLN A 147 8.20 -35.86 -42.00
C GLN A 147 9.10 -36.08 -40.78
N THR A 148 8.69 -36.98 -39.88
CA THR A 148 9.47 -37.42 -38.71
C THR A 148 10.34 -38.61 -39.09
N GLN A 149 11.67 -38.51 -38.91
CA GLN A 149 12.61 -39.60 -39.18
C GLN A 149 13.09 -40.23 -37.87
N GLY A 150 13.40 -41.54 -37.88
CA GLY A 150 13.77 -42.29 -36.67
C GLY A 150 15.11 -41.87 -36.02
N SER A 151 15.89 -41.03 -36.69
CA SER A 151 17.19 -40.50 -36.25
C SER A 151 17.13 -39.07 -35.67
N MET A 152 15.95 -38.44 -35.62
CA MET A 152 15.81 -37.05 -35.16
C MET A 152 15.95 -36.91 -33.64
N SER A 153 16.55 -35.81 -33.17
CA SER A 153 16.51 -35.48 -31.75
C SER A 153 15.09 -35.08 -31.31
N GLY A 154 14.77 -35.26 -30.02
CA GLY A 154 13.45 -34.91 -29.48
C GLY A 154 13.08 -33.41 -29.57
N GLN A 155 14.05 -32.53 -29.83
CA GLN A 155 13.77 -31.12 -30.13
C GLN A 155 13.43 -30.91 -31.62
N GLU A 156 14.11 -31.60 -32.54
CA GLU A 156 13.79 -31.54 -33.97
C GLU A 156 12.46 -32.23 -34.27
N GLU A 157 12.16 -33.36 -33.62
CA GLU A 157 10.83 -34.00 -33.65
C GLU A 157 9.74 -33.01 -33.23
N ARG A 158 9.94 -32.34 -32.08
CA ARG A 158 9.03 -31.31 -31.56
C ARG A 158 8.84 -30.15 -32.55
N ASP A 159 9.91 -29.64 -33.15
CA ASP A 159 9.84 -28.53 -34.10
C ASP A 159 9.17 -28.93 -35.43
N VAL A 160 9.35 -30.17 -35.88
CA VAL A 160 8.65 -30.76 -37.03
C VAL A 160 7.15 -30.97 -36.75
N LEU A 161 6.77 -31.45 -35.56
CA LEU A 161 5.37 -31.60 -35.20
C LEU A 161 4.67 -30.24 -35.04
N PHE A 162 5.36 -29.23 -34.50
CA PHE A 162 4.88 -27.83 -34.55
C PHE A 162 4.77 -27.32 -36.00
N ALA A 163 5.69 -27.67 -36.90
CA ALA A 163 5.60 -27.29 -38.30
C ALA A 163 4.33 -27.83 -38.97
N ARG A 164 3.99 -29.10 -38.71
CA ARG A 164 2.74 -29.70 -39.19
C ARG A 164 1.52 -28.98 -38.63
N LEU A 165 1.49 -28.72 -37.31
CA LEU A 165 0.41 -27.99 -36.65
C LEU A 165 0.20 -26.61 -37.29
N PHE A 166 1.22 -25.77 -37.33
CA PHE A 166 1.13 -24.42 -37.89
C PHE A 166 0.79 -24.42 -39.39
N GLY A 167 1.22 -25.44 -40.14
CA GLY A 167 0.83 -25.63 -41.54
C GLY A 167 -0.67 -25.89 -41.68
N LEU A 168 -1.22 -26.84 -40.91
CA LEU A 168 -2.65 -27.14 -40.88
C LEU A 168 -3.48 -25.94 -40.41
N THR A 169 -3.04 -25.24 -39.36
CA THR A 169 -3.67 -23.97 -38.92
C THR A 169 -3.65 -22.90 -40.03
N SER A 170 -2.60 -22.85 -40.86
CA SER A 170 -2.49 -21.91 -41.99
C SER A 170 -3.43 -22.27 -43.16
N LEU A 171 -3.61 -23.56 -43.46
CA LEU A 171 -4.59 -24.07 -44.43
C LEU A 171 -6.03 -23.68 -44.06
N ILE A 172 -6.36 -23.80 -42.77
CA ILE A 172 -7.67 -23.45 -42.22
C ILE A 172 -7.90 -21.94 -42.25
N ARG A 173 -6.98 -21.16 -41.63
CA ARG A 173 -7.15 -19.70 -41.47
C ARG A 173 -7.04 -18.90 -42.77
N SER A 174 -6.49 -19.47 -43.82
CA SER A 174 -6.51 -18.89 -45.17
C SER A 174 -7.83 -19.12 -45.92
N GLY A 175 -8.77 -19.86 -45.33
CA GLY A 175 -10.00 -20.30 -45.97
C GLY A 175 -9.79 -21.29 -47.13
N LEU A 176 -8.54 -21.74 -47.38
CA LEU A 176 -8.24 -22.65 -48.49
C LEU A 176 -8.89 -24.03 -48.27
N LEU A 177 -8.99 -24.49 -47.02
CA LEU A 177 -9.66 -25.75 -46.65
C LEU A 177 -11.12 -25.83 -47.14
N VAL A 178 -11.83 -24.71 -47.20
CA VAL A 178 -13.28 -24.64 -47.52
C VAL A 178 -13.56 -23.76 -48.75
N ARG A 179 -12.56 -23.60 -49.63
CA ARG A 179 -12.67 -22.71 -50.79
C ARG A 179 -13.49 -23.33 -51.92
N ALA A 180 -14.71 -22.81 -52.09
CA ALA A 180 -15.65 -23.24 -53.13
C ALA A 180 -15.29 -22.79 -54.56
N GLN A 181 -14.54 -21.69 -54.72
CA GLN A 181 -14.10 -21.19 -56.03
C GLN A 181 -13.05 -22.12 -56.65
N PRO A 182 -13.21 -22.60 -57.91
CA PRO A 182 -12.18 -23.33 -58.63
C PRO A 182 -10.96 -22.46 -58.98
N LEU A 183 -9.82 -23.11 -59.25
CA LEU A 183 -8.60 -22.41 -59.72
C LEU A 183 -8.82 -21.81 -61.12
N PRO A 184 -8.32 -20.59 -61.41
CA PRO A 184 -8.39 -20.00 -62.74
C PRO A 184 -7.51 -20.80 -63.72
N SER A 185 -8.14 -21.47 -64.69
CA SER A 185 -7.45 -22.27 -65.70
C SER A 185 -8.11 -22.16 -67.07
N SER A 186 -7.32 -22.24 -68.14
CA SER A 186 -7.78 -22.06 -69.54
C SER A 186 -8.52 -23.28 -70.13
N GLY A 187 -8.73 -24.34 -69.36
CA GLY A 187 -9.22 -25.63 -69.84
C GLY A 187 -10.62 -26.01 -69.33
N SER A 188 -11.27 -26.94 -70.04
CA SER A 188 -12.66 -27.37 -69.83
C SER A 188 -12.99 -28.03 -68.47
N ALA A 189 -12.01 -28.19 -67.59
CA ALA A 189 -12.16 -28.73 -66.26
C ALA A 189 -11.24 -27.97 -65.27
N SER A 190 -11.75 -26.88 -64.72
CA SER A 190 -11.03 -26.13 -63.67
C SER A 190 -11.08 -26.92 -62.35
N PRO A 191 -9.93 -27.25 -61.73
CA PRO A 191 -9.91 -28.04 -60.50
C PRO A 191 -10.42 -27.21 -59.31
N SER A 192 -11.26 -27.83 -58.47
CA SER A 192 -11.73 -27.23 -57.23
C SER A 192 -10.56 -26.88 -56.29
N ALA A 193 -10.61 -25.71 -55.65
CA ALA A 193 -9.57 -25.33 -54.68
C ALA A 193 -9.57 -26.23 -53.44
N SER A 194 -10.73 -26.78 -53.04
CA SER A 194 -10.83 -27.82 -52.03
C SER A 194 -11.87 -28.90 -52.37
N SER A 195 -11.79 -30.04 -51.68
CA SER A 195 -12.61 -31.23 -51.84
C SER A 195 -12.85 -31.92 -50.50
N LEU A 196 -13.86 -32.78 -50.43
CA LEU A 196 -14.14 -33.61 -49.26
C LEU A 196 -12.90 -34.41 -48.81
N ALA A 197 -12.15 -34.98 -49.76
CA ALA A 197 -10.93 -35.73 -49.48
C ALA A 197 -9.87 -34.86 -48.78
N ALA A 198 -9.59 -33.66 -49.30
CA ALA A 198 -8.64 -32.74 -48.68
C ALA A 198 -9.09 -32.29 -47.27
N TYR A 199 -10.41 -32.22 -47.02
CA TYR A 199 -10.95 -31.98 -45.69
C TYR A 199 -10.73 -33.18 -44.75
N THR A 200 -11.05 -34.39 -45.19
CA THR A 200 -10.83 -35.61 -44.39
C THR A 200 -9.36 -35.89 -44.12
N ASP A 201 -8.46 -35.55 -45.05
CA ASP A 201 -7.01 -35.67 -44.86
C ASP A 201 -6.52 -34.68 -43.78
N VAL A 202 -6.98 -33.42 -43.80
CA VAL A 202 -6.66 -32.43 -42.75
C VAL A 202 -7.23 -32.86 -41.40
N LEU A 203 -8.46 -33.37 -41.35
CA LEU A 203 -9.08 -33.92 -40.14
C LEU A 203 -8.25 -35.06 -39.56
N ALA A 204 -7.90 -36.08 -40.37
CA ALA A 204 -7.11 -37.22 -39.94
C ALA A 204 -5.72 -36.81 -39.45
N GLN A 205 -5.06 -35.85 -40.13
CA GLN A 205 -3.77 -35.33 -39.70
C GLN A 205 -3.85 -34.52 -38.40
N LEU A 206 -4.93 -33.78 -38.15
CA LEU A 206 -5.14 -33.07 -36.88
C LEU A 206 -5.40 -34.03 -35.71
N LEU A 207 -6.23 -35.05 -35.91
CA LEU A 207 -6.49 -36.07 -34.89
C LEU A 207 -5.22 -36.87 -34.58
N ALA A 208 -4.53 -37.39 -35.60
CA ALA A 208 -3.26 -38.10 -35.42
C ALA A 208 -2.19 -37.24 -34.72
N LEU A 209 -2.09 -35.95 -35.05
CA LEU A 209 -1.16 -35.02 -34.40
C LEU A 209 -1.53 -34.70 -32.95
N GLY A 210 -2.83 -34.69 -32.63
CA GLY A 210 -3.32 -34.52 -31.26
C GLY A 210 -3.03 -35.74 -30.38
N GLU A 211 -3.13 -36.94 -30.94
CA GLU A 211 -2.88 -38.20 -30.22
C GLU A 211 -1.38 -38.57 -30.16
N ALA A 212 -0.55 -38.04 -31.06
CA ALA A 212 0.89 -38.34 -31.10
C ALA A 212 1.68 -37.83 -29.88
N LYS A 213 1.35 -36.66 -29.32
CA LYS A 213 2.06 -36.08 -28.14
C LYS A 213 1.10 -35.27 -27.26
N SER A 214 1.13 -35.52 -25.95
CA SER A 214 0.24 -34.88 -24.96
C SER A 214 0.30 -33.35 -24.90
N PHE A 215 1.44 -32.74 -25.27
CA PHE A 215 1.65 -31.30 -25.33
C PHE A 215 1.09 -30.63 -26.60
N LEU A 216 0.68 -31.40 -27.62
CA LEU A 216 0.07 -30.90 -28.85
C LEU A 216 -1.45 -31.06 -28.86
N ARG A 217 -2.01 -32.03 -28.12
CA ARG A 217 -3.44 -32.39 -28.15
C ARG A 217 -4.38 -31.18 -28.09
N GLU A 218 -4.28 -30.36 -27.05
CA GLU A 218 -5.10 -29.15 -26.89
C GLU A 218 -5.04 -28.21 -28.10
N SER A 219 -3.85 -27.99 -28.67
CA SER A 219 -3.66 -27.07 -29.81
C SER A 219 -4.08 -27.67 -31.16
N ALA A 220 -3.93 -28.98 -31.34
CA ALA A 220 -4.39 -29.70 -32.54
C ALA A 220 -5.93 -29.78 -32.57
N TRP A 221 -6.55 -30.12 -31.45
CA TRP A 221 -8.02 -30.16 -31.32
C TRP A 221 -8.65 -28.77 -31.35
N TRP A 222 -8.02 -27.75 -30.77
CA TRP A 222 -8.45 -26.35 -30.98
C TRP A 222 -8.33 -25.91 -32.44
N THR A 223 -7.31 -26.39 -33.17
CA THR A 223 -7.19 -26.16 -34.62
C THR A 223 -8.28 -26.90 -35.40
N LEU A 224 -8.72 -28.09 -34.98
CA LEU A 224 -9.93 -28.74 -35.50
C LEU A 224 -11.18 -27.88 -35.23
N GLY A 225 -11.28 -27.24 -34.07
CA GLY A 225 -12.33 -26.25 -33.79
C GLY A 225 -12.37 -25.10 -34.80
N LEU A 226 -11.21 -24.57 -35.21
CA LEU A 226 -11.14 -23.57 -36.28
C LEU A 226 -11.60 -24.12 -37.65
N ALA A 227 -11.35 -25.40 -37.93
CA ALA A 227 -11.83 -26.04 -39.16
C ALA A 227 -13.35 -26.24 -39.16
N LEU A 228 -13.96 -26.45 -37.98
CA LEU A 228 -15.40 -26.59 -37.81
C LEU A 228 -16.14 -25.26 -37.97
N ASP A 229 -15.65 -24.17 -37.38
CA ASP A 229 -16.22 -22.83 -37.61
C ASP A 229 -16.10 -22.45 -39.10
N ALA A 230 -14.93 -22.66 -39.72
CA ALA A 230 -14.75 -22.42 -41.16
C ALA A 230 -15.68 -23.27 -42.04
N LEU A 231 -15.91 -24.54 -41.69
CA LEU A 231 -16.88 -25.40 -42.39
C LEU A 231 -18.31 -24.90 -42.22
N ALA A 232 -18.69 -24.48 -41.00
CA ALA A 232 -20.02 -23.95 -40.70
C ALA A 232 -20.32 -22.63 -41.43
N GLU A 233 -19.32 -21.76 -41.60
CA GLU A 233 -19.44 -20.51 -42.38
C GLU A 233 -19.40 -20.73 -43.91
N SER A 234 -18.92 -21.88 -44.40
CA SER A 234 -18.73 -22.13 -45.83
C SER A 234 -19.98 -22.57 -46.61
N ASP A 235 -19.98 -22.32 -47.92
CA ASP A 235 -21.01 -22.78 -48.88
C ASP A 235 -20.55 -23.97 -49.75
N VAL A 236 -19.61 -24.80 -49.26
CA VAL A 236 -19.09 -25.94 -50.06
C VAL A 236 -20.16 -27.03 -50.28
N PRO A 237 -20.28 -27.62 -51.47
CA PRO A 237 -21.36 -28.57 -51.78
C PRO A 237 -21.24 -29.90 -51.00
N TRP A 238 -20.05 -30.21 -50.50
CA TRP A 238 -19.75 -31.40 -49.70
C TRP A 238 -19.81 -31.15 -48.18
N LYS A 239 -20.32 -29.99 -47.74
CA LYS A 239 -20.36 -29.55 -46.32
C LYS A 239 -21.00 -30.58 -45.40
N ASP A 240 -22.16 -31.11 -45.78
CA ASP A 240 -22.91 -32.03 -44.92
C ASP A 240 -22.23 -33.41 -44.80
N ASP A 241 -21.50 -33.82 -45.84
CA ASP A 241 -20.67 -35.03 -45.84
C ASP A 241 -19.40 -34.86 -44.99
N ALA A 242 -18.78 -33.67 -45.04
CA ALA A 242 -17.64 -33.33 -44.17
C ALA A 242 -18.04 -33.31 -42.69
N VAL A 243 -19.20 -32.71 -42.34
CA VAL A 243 -19.75 -32.78 -40.97
C VAL A 243 -19.96 -34.24 -40.55
N ARG A 244 -20.47 -35.10 -41.43
CA ARG A 244 -20.68 -36.53 -41.14
C ARG A 244 -19.36 -37.27 -40.93
N ALA A 245 -18.34 -36.99 -41.74
CA ALA A 245 -17.01 -37.57 -41.58
C ALA A 245 -16.34 -37.16 -40.27
N THR A 246 -16.48 -35.89 -39.83
CA THR A 246 -15.98 -35.48 -38.50
C THR A 246 -16.77 -36.11 -37.37
N LEU A 247 -18.09 -36.27 -37.50
CA LEU A 247 -18.88 -36.97 -36.49
C LEU A 247 -18.43 -38.43 -36.32
N GLU A 248 -18.18 -39.14 -37.41
CA GLU A 248 -17.69 -40.53 -37.36
C GLU A 248 -16.28 -40.61 -36.74
N ALA A 249 -15.34 -39.78 -37.19
CA ALA A 249 -13.97 -39.79 -36.67
C ALA A 249 -13.87 -39.41 -35.17
N VAL A 250 -14.68 -38.43 -34.72
CA VAL A 250 -14.60 -37.90 -33.33
C VAL A 250 -15.46 -38.71 -32.34
N PHE A 251 -16.57 -39.31 -32.77
CA PHE A 251 -17.52 -39.99 -31.88
C PHE A 251 -17.69 -41.50 -32.16
N GLY A 252 -17.40 -41.97 -33.37
CA GLY A 252 -17.44 -43.39 -33.74
C GLY A 252 -16.08 -44.09 -33.58
N GLU A 253 -15.04 -43.54 -34.22
CA GLU A 253 -13.69 -44.13 -34.21
C GLU A 253 -12.95 -43.89 -32.89
N LEU A 254 -12.89 -42.63 -32.43
CA LEU A 254 -12.26 -42.26 -31.16
C LEU A 254 -13.21 -42.48 -29.99
N LYS A 255 -13.08 -43.61 -29.27
CA LYS A 255 -13.90 -43.94 -28.10
C LYS A 255 -13.69 -43.02 -26.90
N ALA A 256 -12.46 -42.97 -26.39
CA ALA A 256 -12.10 -42.30 -25.14
C ALA A 256 -12.55 -40.83 -25.08
N TRP A 257 -12.87 -40.35 -23.89
CA TRP A 257 -13.28 -38.97 -23.65
C TRP A 257 -12.18 -38.13 -22.99
N SER A 258 -12.03 -36.90 -23.49
CA SER A 258 -11.07 -35.90 -22.99
C SER A 258 -11.67 -34.49 -23.00
N PRO A 259 -11.06 -33.50 -22.33
CA PRO A 259 -11.48 -32.09 -22.39
C PRO A 259 -11.54 -31.52 -23.81
N GLU A 260 -10.68 -31.99 -24.72
CA GLU A 260 -10.66 -31.61 -26.12
C GLU A 260 -11.89 -32.14 -26.90
N LYS A 261 -12.20 -33.44 -26.75
CA LYS A 261 -13.40 -34.05 -27.35
C LYS A 261 -14.68 -33.43 -26.80
N LEU A 262 -14.69 -33.07 -25.51
CA LEU A 262 -15.78 -32.33 -24.87
C LEU A 262 -15.98 -30.92 -25.47
N ALA A 263 -14.89 -30.20 -25.75
CA ALA A 263 -14.94 -28.90 -26.41
C ALA A 263 -15.50 -28.99 -27.84
N VAL A 264 -15.04 -29.96 -28.62
CA VAL A 264 -15.58 -30.21 -29.98
C VAL A 264 -17.05 -30.64 -29.92
N ALA A 265 -17.46 -31.44 -28.94
CA ALA A 265 -18.87 -31.80 -28.74
C ALA A 265 -19.76 -30.56 -28.48
N LEU A 266 -19.34 -29.66 -27.58
CA LEU A 266 -20.02 -28.38 -27.33
C LEU A 266 -20.11 -27.52 -28.59
N GLN A 267 -18.99 -27.37 -29.33
CA GLN A 267 -18.94 -26.56 -30.53
C GLN A 267 -19.81 -27.12 -31.65
N MET A 268 -19.71 -28.42 -31.95
CA MET A 268 -20.52 -29.06 -32.98
C MET A 268 -22.01 -29.10 -32.61
N GLN A 269 -22.36 -29.26 -31.32
CA GLN A 269 -23.75 -29.14 -30.86
C GLN A 269 -24.31 -27.72 -31.03
N ARG A 270 -23.47 -26.69 -30.89
CA ARG A 270 -23.84 -25.29 -31.16
C ARG A 270 -24.02 -25.00 -32.66
N LEU A 271 -23.18 -25.59 -33.51
CA LEU A 271 -23.17 -25.36 -34.96
C LEU A 271 -24.20 -26.20 -35.74
N TRP A 272 -24.48 -27.43 -35.29
CA TRP A 272 -25.40 -28.40 -35.90
C TRP A 272 -26.32 -29.04 -34.84
N PRO A 273 -27.23 -28.27 -34.23
CA PRO A 273 -28.11 -28.75 -33.15
C PRO A 273 -29.11 -29.82 -33.60
N GLU A 274 -29.38 -29.94 -34.91
CA GLU A 274 -30.35 -30.88 -35.49
C GLU A 274 -29.86 -32.32 -35.65
N ARG A 275 -28.59 -32.60 -35.34
CA ARG A 275 -28.02 -33.97 -35.35
C ARG A 275 -28.54 -34.80 -34.17
N GLU A 276 -28.48 -36.13 -34.28
CA GLU A 276 -28.93 -37.06 -33.22
C GLU A 276 -27.95 -37.16 -32.03
N TRP A 277 -27.67 -36.03 -31.36
CA TRP A 277 -26.69 -35.90 -30.28
C TRP A 277 -26.82 -36.96 -29.17
N LYS A 278 -28.04 -37.38 -28.82
CA LYS A 278 -28.24 -38.46 -27.83
C LYS A 278 -27.64 -39.82 -28.25
N LYS A 279 -27.46 -40.09 -29.54
CA LYS A 279 -26.75 -41.29 -30.02
C LYS A 279 -25.24 -41.07 -30.06
N LEU A 280 -24.81 -39.91 -30.56
CA LEU A 280 -23.38 -39.54 -30.72
C LEU A 280 -22.61 -39.42 -29.40
N LEU A 281 -23.30 -39.05 -28.31
CA LEU A 281 -22.69 -38.85 -27.00
C LEU A 281 -22.79 -40.11 -26.10
N ALA A 282 -23.58 -41.12 -26.50
CA ALA A 282 -23.77 -42.37 -25.77
C ALA A 282 -22.68 -43.41 -26.11
N PRO A 283 -22.37 -44.37 -25.23
CA PRO A 283 -23.01 -44.62 -23.92
C PRO A 283 -22.52 -43.69 -22.79
N THR A 284 -21.41 -42.98 -22.99
CA THR A 284 -20.71 -42.22 -21.94
C THR A 284 -21.57 -41.10 -21.36
N LEU A 285 -22.13 -40.21 -22.19
CA LEU A 285 -23.05 -39.17 -21.78
C LEU A 285 -24.48 -39.57 -22.18
N LYS A 286 -25.33 -39.82 -21.18
CA LYS A 286 -26.64 -40.48 -21.38
C LYS A 286 -27.74 -39.53 -21.88
N HIS A 287 -27.48 -38.24 -21.79
CA HIS A 287 -28.37 -37.16 -22.24
C HIS A 287 -27.76 -36.43 -23.43
N GLY A 288 -28.60 -36.03 -24.38
CA GLY A 288 -28.18 -35.44 -25.66
C GLY A 288 -27.60 -34.02 -25.57
N GLU A 289 -27.58 -33.39 -24.40
CA GLU A 289 -26.94 -32.08 -24.17
C GLU A 289 -25.81 -32.24 -23.16
N VAL A 290 -24.62 -31.73 -23.49
CA VAL A 290 -23.41 -31.90 -22.64
C VAL A 290 -23.63 -31.37 -21.21
N LEU A 291 -24.29 -30.21 -21.08
CA LEU A 291 -24.54 -29.52 -19.81
C LEU A 291 -25.78 -30.00 -19.04
N HIS A 292 -26.46 -31.06 -19.49
CA HIS A 292 -27.60 -31.63 -18.76
C HIS A 292 -27.15 -32.23 -17.41
N THR A 293 -27.87 -31.97 -16.31
CA THR A 293 -27.46 -32.33 -14.94
C THR A 293 -27.01 -33.79 -14.79
N GLY A 294 -27.72 -34.74 -15.41
CA GLY A 294 -27.38 -36.18 -15.41
C GLY A 294 -26.06 -36.56 -16.11
N ASN A 295 -25.42 -35.64 -16.84
CA ASN A 295 -24.09 -35.83 -17.44
C ASN A 295 -22.95 -35.24 -16.56
N LEU A 296 -23.24 -34.34 -15.62
CA LEU A 296 -22.24 -33.50 -14.95
C LEU A 296 -21.18 -34.28 -14.16
N VAL A 297 -21.55 -35.40 -13.53
CA VAL A 297 -20.61 -36.28 -12.80
C VAL A 297 -19.58 -36.94 -13.73
N ILE A 298 -19.93 -37.13 -15.01
CA ILE A 298 -19.04 -37.71 -16.01
C ILE A 298 -18.20 -36.61 -16.67
N VAL A 299 -18.81 -35.43 -16.91
CA VAL A 299 -18.09 -34.21 -17.29
C VAL A 299 -17.00 -33.84 -16.27
N SER A 300 -17.27 -33.96 -14.96
CA SER A 300 -16.26 -33.69 -13.93
C SER A 300 -15.13 -34.72 -13.89
N LYS A 301 -15.38 -36.00 -14.20
CA LYS A 301 -14.29 -36.99 -14.42
C LYS A 301 -13.42 -36.60 -15.62
N ILE A 302 -14.03 -36.28 -16.76
CA ILE A 302 -13.33 -35.88 -17.98
C ILE A 302 -12.47 -34.62 -17.74
N LEU A 303 -13.00 -33.62 -17.03
CA LEU A 303 -12.30 -32.37 -16.74
C LEU A 303 -11.22 -32.48 -15.65
N LYS A 304 -11.17 -33.60 -14.91
CA LYS A 304 -10.04 -33.97 -14.02
C LYS A 304 -8.89 -34.68 -14.76
N ASP A 305 -8.94 -34.75 -16.09
CA ASP A 305 -8.01 -35.51 -16.95
C ASP A 305 -7.96 -37.02 -16.63
N VAL A 306 -9.04 -37.56 -16.05
CA VAL A 306 -9.24 -39.01 -15.89
C VAL A 306 -9.77 -39.57 -17.20
N ALA A 307 -9.02 -40.47 -17.84
CA ALA A 307 -9.48 -41.15 -19.04
C ALA A 307 -10.71 -42.03 -18.73
N VAL A 308 -11.84 -41.68 -19.31
CA VAL A 308 -13.07 -42.48 -19.26
C VAL A 308 -13.12 -43.31 -20.54
N ASP A 309 -12.63 -44.55 -20.46
CA ASP A 309 -12.75 -45.58 -21.49
C ASP A 309 -13.73 -46.68 -21.05
N GLU A 310 -14.21 -47.51 -21.97
CA GLU A 310 -15.42 -48.33 -21.75
C GLU A 310 -15.25 -49.48 -20.75
N GLU A 311 -14.03 -49.93 -20.45
CA GLU A 311 -13.79 -51.10 -19.57
C GLU A 311 -12.79 -50.89 -18.41
N HIS A 312 -11.90 -49.88 -18.42
CA HIS A 312 -10.89 -49.66 -17.37
C HIS A 312 -10.64 -48.18 -17.02
N GLU A 313 -10.64 -47.83 -15.73
CA GLU A 313 -10.13 -46.55 -15.21
C GLU A 313 -8.60 -46.58 -15.11
N ALA A 314 -7.90 -46.39 -16.23
CA ALA A 314 -6.44 -46.33 -16.28
C ALA A 314 -5.91 -44.90 -16.01
N PRO A 315 -4.97 -44.69 -15.08
CA PRO A 315 -4.36 -43.37 -14.87
C PRO A 315 -3.48 -42.96 -16.06
N VAL A 316 -3.71 -41.76 -16.59
CA VAL A 316 -3.00 -41.23 -17.76
C VAL A 316 -1.57 -40.82 -17.39
N LYS A 317 -0.63 -41.77 -17.51
CA LYS A 317 0.79 -41.51 -17.25
C LYS A 317 1.35 -40.49 -18.25
N GLY A 318 2.05 -39.47 -17.74
CA GLY A 318 2.90 -38.58 -18.56
C GLY A 318 2.25 -37.29 -19.08
N ARG A 319 1.18 -36.78 -18.46
CA ARG A 319 0.77 -35.37 -18.66
C ARG A 319 1.47 -34.47 -17.63
N VAL A 320 2.17 -33.45 -18.10
CA VAL A 320 2.82 -32.43 -17.26
C VAL A 320 1.75 -31.47 -16.76
N TRP A 321 1.70 -31.19 -15.45
CA TRP A 321 0.78 -30.19 -14.91
C TRP A 321 1.10 -28.79 -15.46
N LYS A 322 0.06 -27.96 -15.61
CA LYS A 322 0.18 -26.54 -15.94
C LYS A 322 -0.81 -25.74 -15.10
N PRO A 323 -0.45 -24.50 -14.66
CA PRO A 323 -1.37 -23.63 -13.93
C PRO A 323 -2.67 -23.34 -14.69
N GLN A 324 -2.57 -23.09 -16.00
CA GLN A 324 -3.70 -22.65 -16.83
C GLN A 324 -4.66 -23.79 -17.18
N VAL A 325 -5.94 -23.65 -16.79
CA VAL A 325 -7.03 -24.56 -17.15
C VAL A 325 -7.26 -24.67 -18.67
N HIS A 326 -7.71 -25.85 -19.10
CA HIS A 326 -8.02 -26.16 -20.51
C HIS A 326 -9.10 -25.22 -21.11
N TYR A 327 -8.97 -24.83 -22.38
CA TYR A 327 -9.84 -23.82 -23.00
C TYR A 327 -11.35 -24.12 -22.95
N VAL A 328 -11.73 -25.40 -22.83
CA VAL A 328 -13.13 -25.85 -22.67
C VAL A 328 -13.85 -25.19 -21.49
N TRP A 329 -13.14 -24.84 -20.42
CA TRP A 329 -13.75 -24.16 -19.25
C TRP A 329 -14.30 -22.78 -19.62
N GLY A 330 -13.68 -22.07 -20.58
CA GLY A 330 -14.25 -20.84 -21.13
C GLY A 330 -15.56 -21.10 -21.86
N MET A 331 -15.59 -22.12 -22.73
CA MET A 331 -16.77 -22.49 -23.51
C MET A 331 -17.94 -22.97 -22.63
N LEU A 332 -17.65 -23.73 -21.57
CA LEU A 332 -18.64 -24.16 -20.58
C LEU A 332 -19.24 -22.95 -19.86
N LEU A 333 -18.39 -22.01 -19.38
CA LEU A 333 -18.85 -20.80 -18.72
C LEU A 333 -19.62 -19.86 -19.65
N ASP A 334 -19.30 -19.78 -20.95
CA ASP A 334 -20.01 -18.93 -21.92
C ASP A 334 -21.40 -19.48 -22.31
N GLU A 335 -21.62 -20.80 -22.19
CA GLU A 335 -22.94 -21.45 -22.37
C GLU A 335 -23.78 -21.45 -21.08
N LEU A 336 -23.15 -21.47 -19.90
CA LEU A 336 -23.82 -21.42 -18.58
C LEU A 336 -24.14 -19.99 -18.13
N LEU A 337 -23.23 -19.04 -18.39
CA LEU A 337 -23.28 -17.63 -18.00
C LEU A 337 -23.06 -16.74 -19.24
N PRO A 338 -23.99 -16.76 -20.21
CA PRO A 338 -23.88 -15.92 -21.40
C PRO A 338 -23.87 -14.44 -21.03
N SER A 339 -22.95 -13.69 -21.65
CA SER A 339 -22.81 -12.23 -21.48
C SER A 339 -24.13 -11.49 -21.69
N ALA A 340 -24.31 -10.36 -21.00
CA ALA A 340 -25.53 -9.53 -21.08
C ALA A 340 -25.84 -9.02 -22.51
N ASP A 341 -24.83 -8.90 -23.38
CA ASP A 341 -25.01 -8.54 -24.79
C ASP A 341 -25.48 -9.73 -25.68
N SER A 342 -25.44 -10.95 -25.15
CA SER A 342 -25.84 -12.17 -25.85
C SER A 342 -27.36 -12.36 -25.84
N LYS A 343 -27.89 -12.87 -26.95
CA LYS A 343 -29.30 -13.29 -27.06
C LYS A 343 -29.52 -14.77 -26.72
N ALA A 344 -28.47 -15.49 -26.32
CA ALA A 344 -28.57 -16.88 -25.89
C ALA A 344 -29.14 -16.97 -24.48
N ALA A 345 -30.06 -17.91 -24.26
CA ALA A 345 -30.43 -18.35 -22.92
C ALA A 345 -29.34 -19.27 -22.35
N PRO A 346 -29.09 -19.27 -21.03
CA PRO A 346 -28.15 -20.20 -20.40
C PRO A 346 -28.60 -21.66 -20.59
N LYS A 347 -27.65 -22.57 -20.85
CA LYS A 347 -27.91 -24.01 -21.03
C LYS A 347 -27.51 -24.79 -19.78
N GLY A 348 -28.45 -25.54 -19.21
CA GLY A 348 -28.24 -26.27 -17.95
C GLY A 348 -28.42 -25.38 -16.71
N SER A 349 -27.90 -25.82 -15.56
CA SER A 349 -27.92 -25.06 -14.30
C SER A 349 -26.50 -24.73 -13.87
N PHE A 350 -26.20 -23.43 -13.72
CA PHE A 350 -24.90 -22.98 -13.23
C PHE A 350 -24.63 -23.45 -11.79
N GLN A 351 -25.64 -23.43 -10.91
CA GLN A 351 -25.54 -23.93 -9.54
C GLN A 351 -25.12 -25.41 -9.49
N GLU A 352 -25.77 -26.26 -10.28
CA GLU A 352 -25.45 -27.70 -10.32
C GLU A 352 -24.12 -27.98 -11.01
N PHE A 353 -23.77 -27.20 -12.05
CA PHE A 353 -22.45 -27.28 -12.67
C PHE A 353 -21.35 -26.89 -11.67
N PHE A 354 -21.46 -25.75 -11.00
CA PHE A 354 -20.44 -25.28 -10.06
C PHE A 354 -20.31 -26.26 -8.88
N ARG A 355 -21.43 -26.72 -8.31
CA ARG A 355 -21.45 -27.74 -7.25
C ARG A 355 -20.78 -29.06 -7.67
N ILE A 356 -21.23 -29.69 -8.75
CA ILE A 356 -20.77 -31.05 -9.13
C ILE A 356 -19.41 -31.05 -9.83
N VAL A 357 -19.10 -30.00 -10.60
CA VAL A 357 -17.95 -29.95 -11.51
C VAL A 357 -16.78 -29.12 -10.95
N VAL A 358 -17.03 -28.20 -10.02
CA VAL A 358 -16.01 -27.39 -9.34
C VAL A 358 -15.92 -27.71 -7.84
N ASP A 359 -16.98 -27.55 -7.05
CA ASP A 359 -16.95 -27.66 -5.58
C ASP A 359 -16.65 -29.10 -5.09
N GLU A 360 -17.51 -30.06 -5.43
CA GLU A 360 -17.38 -31.50 -5.09
C GLU A 360 -16.25 -32.21 -5.88
N SER A 361 -15.51 -31.44 -6.67
CA SER A 361 -14.66 -31.93 -7.75
C SER A 361 -13.21 -31.50 -7.60
N LEU A 362 -12.97 -30.19 -7.51
CA LEU A 362 -11.68 -29.52 -7.45
C LEU A 362 -11.37 -28.99 -6.04
N PHE A 363 -12.40 -28.76 -5.21
CA PHE A 363 -12.27 -28.38 -3.80
C PHE A 363 -12.62 -29.50 -2.80
N ALA A 364 -12.86 -30.72 -3.28
CA ALA A 364 -12.99 -31.90 -2.42
C ALA A 364 -11.78 -32.04 -1.48
N SER A 365 -11.95 -32.64 -0.29
CA SER A 365 -10.85 -32.80 0.67
C SER A 365 -9.68 -33.62 0.10
N SER A 366 -9.97 -34.62 -0.74
CA SER A 366 -8.98 -35.41 -1.49
C SER A 366 -8.53 -34.79 -2.83
N ALA A 367 -8.78 -33.49 -3.05
CA ALA A 367 -8.24 -32.76 -4.19
C ALA A 367 -6.84 -32.22 -3.87
N SER A 368 -5.89 -32.52 -4.76
CA SER A 368 -4.52 -32.01 -4.68
C SER A 368 -4.44 -30.50 -4.93
N MET A 369 -3.29 -29.90 -4.61
CA MET A 369 -3.10 -28.44 -4.68
C MET A 369 -3.25 -27.89 -6.10
N GLU A 370 -2.87 -28.68 -7.12
CA GLU A 370 -3.10 -28.40 -8.54
C GLU A 370 -4.57 -28.25 -8.89
N ARG A 371 -5.43 -29.10 -8.30
CA ARG A 371 -6.87 -29.10 -8.54
C ARG A 371 -7.54 -27.92 -7.85
N LYS A 372 -7.14 -27.62 -6.61
CA LYS A 372 -7.58 -26.43 -5.86
C LYS A 372 -7.19 -25.14 -6.60
N TYR A 373 -5.97 -25.08 -7.16
CA TYR A 373 -5.52 -23.99 -8.03
C TYR A 373 -6.42 -23.82 -9.27
N TRP A 374 -6.72 -24.90 -9.99
CA TRP A 374 -7.66 -24.84 -11.13
C TRP A 374 -9.06 -24.39 -10.71
N GLY A 375 -9.56 -24.86 -9.56
CA GLY A 375 -10.83 -24.41 -8.98
C GLY A 375 -10.84 -22.89 -8.73
N PHE A 376 -9.75 -22.35 -8.20
CA PHE A 376 -9.56 -20.91 -8.00
C PHE A 376 -9.47 -20.14 -9.32
N GLU A 377 -8.78 -20.65 -10.34
CA GLU A 377 -8.75 -20.03 -11.67
C GLU A 377 -10.14 -20.04 -12.35
N ILE A 378 -10.96 -21.06 -12.09
CA ILE A 378 -12.35 -21.16 -12.58
C ILE A 378 -13.26 -20.18 -11.84
N PHE A 379 -13.12 -20.04 -10.51
CA PHE A 379 -13.83 -19.00 -9.74
C PHE A 379 -13.51 -17.61 -10.29
N GLN A 380 -12.23 -17.28 -10.47
CA GLN A 380 -11.78 -16.00 -11.05
C GLN A 380 -12.35 -15.75 -12.45
N LYS A 381 -12.50 -16.78 -13.28
CA LYS A 381 -13.14 -16.67 -14.61
C LYS A 381 -14.67 -16.58 -14.57
N ALA A 382 -15.31 -17.10 -13.53
CA ALA A 382 -16.76 -17.06 -13.37
C ALA A 382 -17.23 -15.74 -12.74
N LEU A 383 -16.51 -15.23 -11.73
CA LEU A 383 -16.81 -14.01 -10.97
C LEU A 383 -17.24 -12.81 -11.85
N PRO A 384 -16.52 -12.39 -12.91
CA PRO A 384 -16.93 -11.26 -13.76
C PRO A 384 -18.06 -11.56 -14.77
N ARG A 385 -18.54 -12.82 -14.86
CA ARG A 385 -19.70 -13.24 -15.68
C ARG A 385 -21.00 -13.34 -14.86
N VAL A 386 -20.88 -13.51 -13.54
CA VAL A 386 -22.01 -13.78 -12.63
C VAL A 386 -22.77 -12.49 -12.30
N LYS A 387 -24.10 -12.59 -12.17
CA LYS A 387 -24.99 -11.49 -11.77
C LYS A 387 -25.27 -11.57 -10.27
N ALA A 388 -25.65 -10.47 -9.63
CA ALA A 388 -25.96 -10.42 -8.19
C ALA A 388 -26.95 -11.52 -7.71
N ALA A 389 -27.92 -11.92 -8.55
CA ALA A 389 -28.87 -12.99 -8.24
C ALA A 389 -28.26 -14.41 -8.31
N ASP A 390 -27.23 -14.60 -9.13
CA ASP A 390 -26.52 -15.86 -9.32
C ASP A 390 -25.26 -15.95 -8.43
N LEU A 391 -24.89 -14.84 -7.76
CA LEU A 391 -23.69 -14.72 -6.92
C LEU A 391 -23.58 -15.79 -5.81
N PRO A 392 -24.64 -16.16 -5.07
CA PRO A 392 -24.56 -17.22 -4.06
C PRO A 392 -24.12 -18.58 -4.62
N MET A 393 -24.27 -18.82 -5.93
CA MET A 393 -23.88 -20.08 -6.57
C MET A 393 -22.36 -20.27 -6.68
N LEU A 394 -21.56 -19.22 -6.46
CA LEU A 394 -20.10 -19.29 -6.42
C LEU A 394 -19.54 -19.63 -5.02
N PHE A 395 -20.25 -19.26 -3.96
CA PHE A 395 -19.75 -19.31 -2.57
C PHE A 395 -20.11 -20.64 -1.89
N THR A 396 -19.79 -21.74 -2.58
CA THR A 396 -20.14 -23.11 -2.16
C THR A 396 -19.28 -23.63 -1.01
N LYS A 397 -19.79 -24.65 -0.30
CA LYS A 397 -19.23 -25.15 0.97
C LYS A 397 -17.76 -25.55 0.90
N ASN A 398 -17.33 -26.29 -0.14
CA ASN A 398 -15.94 -26.73 -0.21
C ASN A 398 -15.01 -25.61 -0.65
N PHE A 399 -15.42 -24.79 -1.63
CA PHE A 399 -14.73 -23.55 -2.01
C PHE A 399 -14.48 -22.66 -0.80
N MET A 400 -15.51 -22.31 -0.02
CA MET A 400 -15.35 -21.42 1.14
C MET A 400 -14.41 -21.99 2.19
N ARG A 401 -14.55 -23.29 2.52
CA ARG A 401 -13.62 -23.97 3.44
C ARG A 401 -12.17 -23.91 2.93
N THR A 402 -11.94 -24.21 1.65
CA THR A 402 -10.59 -24.19 1.08
C THR A 402 -10.02 -22.77 0.97
N TRP A 403 -10.85 -21.77 0.66
CA TRP A 403 -10.44 -20.38 0.53
C TRP A 403 -10.11 -19.77 1.90
N ILE A 404 -10.98 -19.93 2.90
CA ILE A 404 -10.73 -19.48 4.29
C ILE A 404 -9.45 -20.13 4.83
N ASN A 405 -9.28 -21.45 4.66
CA ASN A 405 -8.09 -22.16 5.15
C ASN A 405 -6.79 -21.72 4.45
N HIS A 406 -6.85 -21.28 3.19
CA HIS A 406 -5.66 -20.73 2.50
C HIS A 406 -5.43 -19.24 2.77
N LEU A 407 -6.41 -18.49 3.29
CA LEU A 407 -6.18 -17.12 3.74
C LEU A 407 -5.54 -17.07 5.14
N SER A 408 -6.00 -17.91 6.08
CA SER A 408 -5.68 -17.80 7.52
C SER A 408 -4.20 -17.90 7.89
N HIS A 409 -3.36 -18.57 7.08
CA HIS A 409 -1.91 -18.63 7.25
C HIS A 409 -1.18 -18.35 5.92
N TYR A 410 -0.03 -17.66 6.00
CA TYR A 410 0.71 -17.10 4.85
C TYR A 410 1.69 -18.07 4.18
N ASP A 411 2.03 -19.14 4.89
CA ASP A 411 2.92 -20.24 4.50
C ASP A 411 2.25 -21.24 3.53
N ARG A 412 0.94 -21.43 3.67
CA ARG A 412 0.15 -22.36 2.85
C ARG A 412 0.28 -22.02 1.37
N TYR A 413 0.70 -22.99 0.55
CA TYR A 413 1.08 -22.86 -0.87
C TYR A 413 0.14 -22.03 -1.78
N LEU A 414 -1.18 -22.01 -1.51
CA LEU A 414 -2.17 -21.25 -2.29
C LEU A 414 -2.54 -19.88 -1.69
N HIS A 415 -1.91 -19.43 -0.61
CA HIS A 415 -2.24 -18.17 0.08
C HIS A 415 -2.20 -16.95 -0.86
N SER A 416 -1.19 -16.85 -1.71
CA SER A 416 -1.07 -15.76 -2.69
C SER A 416 -2.25 -15.71 -3.68
N PHE A 417 -2.75 -16.87 -4.12
CA PHE A 417 -3.93 -16.95 -4.98
C PHE A 417 -5.23 -16.70 -4.21
N ALA A 418 -5.35 -17.23 -2.99
CA ALA A 418 -6.48 -16.97 -2.10
C ALA A 418 -6.63 -15.47 -1.81
N LYS A 419 -5.52 -14.77 -1.55
CA LYS A 419 -5.46 -13.31 -1.38
C LYS A 419 -5.80 -12.57 -2.69
N GLN A 420 -5.39 -13.07 -3.85
CA GLN A 420 -5.82 -12.51 -5.13
C GLN A 420 -7.35 -12.61 -5.32
N ILE A 421 -8.00 -13.69 -4.89
CA ILE A 421 -9.47 -13.79 -4.95
C ILE A 421 -10.15 -12.72 -4.07
N ALA A 422 -9.61 -12.40 -2.89
CA ALA A 422 -10.13 -11.30 -2.07
C ALA A 422 -10.01 -9.95 -2.80
N ASN A 423 -8.85 -9.70 -3.43
CA ASN A 423 -8.62 -8.51 -4.26
C ASN A 423 -9.57 -8.46 -5.48
N ASP A 424 -9.82 -9.59 -6.14
CA ASP A 424 -10.72 -9.68 -7.30
C ASP A 424 -12.18 -9.40 -6.91
N ILE A 425 -12.62 -9.88 -5.74
CA ILE A 425 -13.94 -9.55 -5.17
C ILE A 425 -14.04 -8.05 -4.86
N GLN A 426 -13.03 -7.48 -4.20
CA GLN A 426 -12.96 -6.04 -3.93
C GLN A 426 -13.04 -5.22 -5.23
N ALA A 427 -12.32 -5.62 -6.29
CA ALA A 427 -12.32 -4.97 -7.58
C ALA A 427 -13.70 -5.03 -8.30
N VAL A 428 -14.51 -6.07 -8.04
CA VAL A 428 -15.89 -6.12 -8.52
C VAL A 428 -16.79 -5.15 -7.75
N VAL A 429 -16.64 -5.03 -6.44
CA VAL A 429 -17.41 -4.05 -5.63
C VAL A 429 -17.01 -2.61 -5.96
N GLN A 430 -15.71 -2.32 -6.13
CA GLN A 430 -15.24 -1.00 -6.58
C GLN A 430 -15.82 -0.58 -7.94
N LYS A 431 -16.09 -1.54 -8.82
CA LYS A 431 -16.67 -1.32 -10.16
C LYS A 431 -18.20 -1.13 -10.11
N ASP A 432 -18.89 -1.81 -9.20
CA ASP A 432 -20.32 -1.71 -8.97
C ASP A 432 -20.64 -1.99 -7.48
N PRO A 433 -20.72 -0.93 -6.64
CA PRO A 433 -20.93 -1.03 -5.20
C PRO A 433 -22.21 -1.76 -4.78
N THR A 434 -23.19 -1.90 -5.68
CA THR A 434 -24.45 -2.60 -5.38
C THR A 434 -24.26 -4.10 -5.10
N ASN A 435 -23.13 -4.68 -5.54
CA ASN A 435 -22.78 -6.07 -5.27
C ASN A 435 -22.18 -6.29 -3.87
N GLY A 436 -21.77 -5.24 -3.15
CA GLY A 436 -21.11 -5.37 -1.84
C GLY A 436 -21.95 -6.08 -0.80
N PHE A 437 -23.22 -5.69 -0.64
CA PHE A 437 -24.14 -6.36 0.29
C PHE A 437 -24.37 -7.86 -0.06
N PRO A 438 -24.64 -8.24 -1.33
CA PRO A 438 -24.62 -9.64 -1.77
C PRO A 438 -23.33 -10.41 -1.42
N PHE A 439 -22.14 -9.81 -1.54
CA PHE A 439 -20.89 -10.47 -1.13
C PHE A 439 -20.83 -10.67 0.39
N ILE A 440 -21.10 -9.65 1.20
CA ILE A 440 -21.08 -9.77 2.67
C ILE A 440 -22.01 -10.90 3.13
N LEU A 441 -23.21 -10.99 2.54
CA LEU A 441 -24.18 -12.05 2.82
C LEU A 441 -23.63 -13.48 2.55
N GLN A 442 -22.65 -13.64 1.65
CA GLN A 442 -21.97 -14.93 1.45
C GLN A 442 -20.79 -15.11 2.41
N LEU A 443 -19.99 -14.05 2.63
CA LEU A 443 -18.81 -14.09 3.52
C LEU A 443 -19.17 -14.31 4.99
N THR A 444 -20.31 -13.77 5.45
CA THR A 444 -20.85 -13.98 6.81
C THR A 444 -22.04 -14.95 6.84
N GLY A 445 -22.30 -15.65 5.73
CA GLY A 445 -23.42 -16.57 5.57
C GLY A 445 -23.11 -18.02 5.98
N ALA A 446 -24.03 -18.94 5.68
CA ALA A 446 -24.01 -20.35 6.12
C ALA A 446 -22.83 -21.21 5.62
N HIS A 447 -21.93 -20.66 4.79
CA HIS A 447 -20.68 -21.30 4.35
C HIS A 447 -19.43 -20.46 4.67
N GLY A 448 -19.59 -19.25 5.22
CA GLY A 448 -18.51 -18.37 5.64
C GLY A 448 -18.39 -18.29 7.17
N SER A 449 -18.11 -17.10 7.70
CA SER A 449 -18.03 -16.86 9.14
C SER A 449 -18.45 -15.42 9.49
N GLN A 450 -19.18 -15.24 10.59
CA GLN A 450 -19.44 -13.92 11.18
C GLN A 450 -18.14 -13.19 11.57
N GLN A 451 -17.05 -13.93 11.79
CA GLN A 451 -15.71 -13.42 12.08
C GLN A 451 -14.74 -13.66 10.91
N PHE A 452 -15.21 -13.61 9.65
CA PHE A 452 -14.43 -13.90 8.44
C PHE A 452 -13.05 -13.20 8.44
N ASP A 453 -13.02 -11.89 8.68
CA ASP A 453 -11.79 -11.08 8.65
C ASP A 453 -10.78 -11.51 9.74
N LYS A 454 -11.25 -11.74 10.97
CA LYS A 454 -10.41 -12.23 12.10
C LYS A 454 -9.90 -13.66 11.87
N LEU A 455 -10.73 -14.54 11.31
CA LEU A 455 -10.37 -15.92 10.98
C LEU A 455 -9.40 -16.02 9.80
N THR A 456 -9.53 -15.15 8.81
CA THR A 456 -8.69 -15.14 7.60
C THR A 456 -7.45 -14.26 7.71
N ARG A 457 -7.33 -13.45 8.77
CA ARG A 457 -6.30 -12.40 8.94
C ARG A 457 -6.30 -11.43 7.75
N THR A 458 -7.49 -11.01 7.31
CA THR A 458 -7.70 -10.04 6.23
C THR A 458 -8.69 -8.95 6.65
N LYS A 459 -8.66 -7.78 6.00
CA LYS A 459 -9.68 -6.72 6.12
C LYS A 459 -10.69 -6.80 4.96
N THR A 460 -11.16 -8.00 4.59
CA THR A 460 -11.95 -8.25 3.36
C THR A 460 -13.39 -7.73 3.48
N VAL A 461 -14.10 -8.10 4.54
CA VAL A 461 -15.48 -7.62 4.82
C VAL A 461 -15.46 -6.13 5.13
N GLU A 462 -14.47 -5.67 5.91
CA GLU A 462 -14.26 -4.24 6.19
C GLU A 462 -14.07 -3.42 4.90
N SER A 463 -13.22 -3.89 3.98
CA SER A 463 -12.95 -3.21 2.70
C SER A 463 -14.17 -3.18 1.76
N ILE A 464 -15.01 -4.22 1.80
CA ILE A 464 -16.29 -4.23 1.07
C ILE A 464 -17.25 -3.21 1.69
N LEU A 465 -17.36 -3.13 3.02
CA LEU A 465 -18.18 -2.11 3.70
C LEU A 465 -17.70 -0.68 3.38
N GLY A 466 -16.40 -0.43 3.39
CA GLY A 466 -15.81 0.87 3.02
C GLY A 466 -15.97 1.27 1.55
N THR A 467 -16.32 0.34 0.67
CA THR A 467 -16.56 0.61 -0.78
C THR A 467 -18.03 0.58 -1.18
N MET A 468 -18.94 0.24 -0.26
CA MET A 468 -20.39 0.26 -0.48
C MET A 468 -20.99 1.66 -0.43
N ASP A 469 -22.15 1.85 -1.05
CA ASP A 469 -22.93 3.09 -0.98
C ASP A 469 -23.88 3.11 0.24
N VAL A 470 -24.45 4.28 0.54
CA VAL A 470 -25.36 4.46 1.68
C VAL A 470 -26.61 3.56 1.58
N ALA A 471 -27.07 3.22 0.37
CA ALA A 471 -28.18 2.29 0.18
C ALA A 471 -27.79 0.84 0.51
N GLY A 472 -26.60 0.40 0.12
CA GLY A 472 -26.01 -0.88 0.52
C GLY A 472 -25.83 -0.98 2.04
N ILE A 473 -25.29 0.05 2.68
CA ILE A 473 -25.12 0.10 4.15
C ILE A 473 -26.48 0.05 4.87
N LYS A 474 -27.48 0.82 4.42
CA LYS A 474 -28.86 0.74 4.96
C LYS A 474 -29.49 -0.64 4.75
N SER A 475 -29.18 -1.32 3.65
CA SER A 475 -29.63 -2.70 3.40
C SER A 475 -28.96 -3.72 4.33
N TYR A 476 -27.66 -3.57 4.60
CA TYR A 476 -26.92 -4.41 5.54
C TYR A 476 -27.42 -4.23 6.99
N ILE A 477 -27.63 -2.99 7.43
CA ILE A 477 -28.24 -2.69 8.73
C ILE A 477 -29.65 -3.32 8.85
N GLY A 478 -30.46 -3.23 7.79
CA GLY A 478 -31.77 -3.89 7.74
C GLY A 478 -31.69 -5.42 7.88
N HIS A 479 -30.67 -6.04 7.30
CA HIS A 479 -30.43 -7.49 7.42
C HIS A 479 -29.95 -7.89 8.82
N LEU A 480 -29.02 -7.15 9.41
CA LEU A 480 -28.60 -7.35 10.81
C LEU A 480 -29.80 -7.24 11.77
N LEU A 481 -30.67 -6.25 11.58
CA LEU A 481 -31.89 -6.08 12.35
C LEU A 481 -32.87 -7.27 12.23
N SER A 482 -32.99 -7.91 11.06
CA SER A 482 -33.80 -9.14 10.95
C SER A 482 -33.24 -10.30 11.78
N GLN A 483 -31.91 -10.49 11.81
CA GLN A 483 -31.28 -11.59 12.55
C GLN A 483 -31.36 -11.46 14.08
N VAL A 484 -31.68 -10.28 14.65
CA VAL A 484 -31.71 -10.05 16.12
C VAL A 484 -32.64 -11.04 16.86
N ASN A 485 -33.73 -11.47 16.21
CA ASN A 485 -34.77 -12.33 16.80
C ASN A 485 -35.21 -13.50 15.89
N GLU A 486 -34.45 -13.80 14.84
CA GLU A 486 -34.71 -14.93 13.95
C GLU A 486 -34.38 -16.25 14.65
N ALA A 487 -35.33 -17.18 14.73
CA ALA A 487 -35.08 -18.53 15.26
C ALA A 487 -35.06 -19.50 14.08
N ASP A 488 -34.00 -20.29 13.95
CA ASP A 488 -33.79 -21.14 12.78
C ASP A 488 -34.91 -22.20 12.70
N SER A 489 -35.73 -22.18 11.65
CA SER A 489 -37.07 -22.80 11.69
C SER A 489 -37.09 -24.35 11.79
N GLU A 490 -35.92 -24.99 11.76
CA GLU A 490 -35.74 -26.44 11.90
C GLU A 490 -35.16 -26.86 13.27
N ASN A 491 -34.59 -25.94 14.06
CA ASN A 491 -34.02 -26.18 15.38
C ASN A 491 -34.60 -25.25 16.45
N GLN A 492 -34.72 -25.70 17.70
CA GLN A 492 -34.84 -24.75 18.81
C GLN A 492 -33.45 -24.21 19.14
N ASP A 493 -33.10 -23.06 18.56
CA ASP A 493 -31.85 -22.36 18.84
C ASP A 493 -31.62 -22.23 20.35
N ASP A 494 -30.42 -22.59 20.80
CA ASP A 494 -30.02 -22.35 22.19
C ASP A 494 -30.03 -20.85 22.49
N VAL A 495 -30.43 -20.49 23.71
CA VAL A 495 -30.35 -19.13 24.24
C VAL A 495 -28.94 -18.57 24.05
N GLN A 496 -27.90 -19.40 24.21
CA GLN A 496 -26.51 -19.02 23.98
C GLN A 496 -26.23 -18.63 22.51
N VAL A 497 -26.78 -19.34 21.52
CA VAL A 497 -26.58 -19.02 20.10
C VAL A 497 -27.25 -17.69 19.75
N ILE A 498 -28.46 -17.45 20.27
CA ILE A 498 -29.17 -16.18 20.10
C ILE A 498 -28.41 -15.03 20.78
N GLN A 499 -27.84 -15.26 21.97
CA GLN A 499 -27.01 -14.26 22.67
C GLN A 499 -25.74 -13.93 21.89
N SER A 500 -24.97 -14.93 21.45
CA SER A 500 -23.75 -14.72 20.65
C SER A 500 -24.03 -13.98 19.34
N ARG A 501 -25.11 -14.32 18.64
CA ARG A 501 -25.51 -13.62 17.40
C ARG A 501 -25.91 -12.17 17.65
N ARG A 502 -26.61 -11.88 18.77
CA ARG A 502 -26.93 -10.49 19.18
C ARG A 502 -25.68 -9.71 19.58
N SER A 503 -24.74 -10.33 20.30
CA SER A 503 -23.45 -9.73 20.66
C SER A 503 -22.68 -9.32 19.41
N TRP A 504 -22.57 -10.22 18.43
CA TRP A 504 -21.96 -9.90 17.13
C TRP A 504 -22.69 -8.76 16.40
N ILE A 505 -24.03 -8.73 16.38
CA ILE A 505 -24.80 -7.61 15.78
C ILE A 505 -24.50 -6.27 16.46
N ILE A 506 -24.37 -6.25 17.80
CA ILE A 506 -24.00 -5.05 18.56
C ILE A 506 -22.61 -4.55 18.14
N ASP A 507 -21.64 -5.46 17.99
CA ASP A 507 -20.30 -5.12 17.53
C ASP A 507 -20.26 -4.69 16.04
N GLN A 508 -21.07 -5.29 15.16
CA GLN A 508 -21.20 -4.84 13.78
C GLN A 508 -21.77 -3.41 13.71
N PHE A 509 -22.81 -3.10 14.48
CA PHE A 509 -23.34 -1.73 14.54
C PHE A 509 -22.29 -0.72 15.06
N ALA A 510 -21.48 -1.11 16.05
CA ALA A 510 -20.36 -0.29 16.51
C ALA A 510 -19.30 -0.10 15.42
N GLY A 511 -18.94 -1.17 14.70
CA GLY A 511 -17.99 -1.13 13.58
C GLY A 511 -18.43 -0.19 12.45
N LEU A 512 -19.71 -0.23 12.06
CA LEU A 512 -20.26 0.67 11.04
C LEU A 512 -20.14 2.15 11.43
N VAL A 513 -20.40 2.50 12.71
CA VAL A 513 -20.26 3.87 13.20
C VAL A 513 -18.79 4.27 13.34
N ARG A 514 -17.91 3.40 13.86
CA ARG A 514 -16.48 3.69 14.07
C ARG A 514 -15.67 3.81 12.77
N ASN A 515 -15.81 2.88 11.82
CA ASN A 515 -14.95 2.86 10.62
C ASN A 515 -15.12 4.14 9.77
N GLY A 516 -14.08 4.95 9.64
CA GLY A 516 -14.11 6.26 8.99
C GLY A 516 -14.26 6.24 7.46
N ALA A 517 -14.03 5.10 6.79
CA ALA A 517 -14.17 4.96 5.35
C ALA A 517 -15.63 4.77 4.91
N ILE A 518 -16.49 4.23 5.77
CA ILE A 518 -17.91 3.98 5.48
C ILE A 518 -18.67 5.31 5.32
N PRO A 519 -19.46 5.51 4.23
CA PRO A 519 -20.16 6.77 3.98
C PRO A 519 -21.25 7.05 5.03
N LYS A 520 -20.95 8.04 5.89
CA LYS A 520 -21.81 8.51 6.98
C LYS A 520 -23.06 9.21 6.45
N ASP A 521 -24.22 8.87 7.03
CA ASP A 521 -25.52 9.49 6.77
C ASP A 521 -26.32 9.51 8.08
N ASP A 522 -26.94 10.66 8.36
CA ASP A 522 -27.53 10.95 9.67
C ASP A 522 -28.64 9.96 10.08
N GLU A 523 -29.39 9.43 9.10
CA GLU A 523 -30.54 8.55 9.37
C GLU A 523 -30.08 7.18 9.92
N TRP A 524 -29.05 6.58 9.31
CA TRP A 524 -28.60 5.25 9.75
C TRP A 524 -27.75 5.31 11.02
N ILE A 525 -26.99 6.40 11.21
CA ILE A 525 -26.25 6.64 12.46
C ILE A 525 -27.25 6.83 13.62
N LYS A 526 -28.28 7.68 13.44
CA LYS A 526 -29.32 7.84 14.47
C LYS A 526 -30.06 6.53 14.73
N LEU A 527 -30.40 5.74 13.71
CA LEU A 527 -31.02 4.43 13.86
C LEU A 527 -30.19 3.49 14.76
N ILE A 528 -28.87 3.42 14.55
CA ILE A 528 -27.98 2.59 15.38
C ILE A 528 -27.92 3.10 16.83
N LEU A 529 -27.69 4.40 17.02
CA LEU A 529 -27.61 5.00 18.36
C LEU A 529 -28.94 4.84 19.13
N ASP A 530 -30.08 5.03 18.46
CA ASP A 530 -31.41 4.87 19.05
C ASP A 530 -31.71 3.41 19.40
N TRP A 531 -31.22 2.45 18.61
CA TRP A 531 -31.37 1.01 18.86
C TRP A 531 -30.51 0.57 20.05
N LEU A 532 -29.24 0.98 20.11
CA LEU A 532 -28.33 0.70 21.23
C LEU A 532 -28.85 1.32 22.53
N ALA A 533 -29.33 2.56 22.50
CA ALA A 533 -29.96 3.21 23.65
C ALA A 533 -31.23 2.47 24.11
N ALA A 534 -32.11 2.09 23.18
CA ALA A 534 -33.36 1.39 23.51
C ALA A 534 -33.15 -0.01 24.10
N HIS A 535 -32.08 -0.73 23.72
CA HIS A 535 -31.77 -2.05 24.29
C HIS A 535 -30.85 -2.01 25.51
N GLY A 536 -29.91 -1.05 25.60
CA GLY A 536 -28.99 -0.90 26.72
C GLY A 536 -29.58 -0.22 27.96
N LEU A 537 -30.55 0.69 27.77
CA LEU A 537 -31.08 1.58 28.82
C LEU A 537 -32.54 1.29 29.24
N PHE A 538 -33.26 0.45 28.49
CA PHE A 538 -34.69 0.19 28.71
C PHE A 538 -35.07 -1.30 28.62
N VAL A 539 -36.09 -1.71 29.38
CA VAL A 539 -36.80 -2.98 29.24
C VAL A 539 -38.05 -2.79 28.37
N LEU A 540 -38.17 -3.58 27.30
CA LEU A 540 -39.35 -3.56 26.44
C LEU A 540 -40.51 -4.34 27.06
N LYS A 541 -41.49 -3.61 27.63
CA LYS A 541 -42.75 -4.17 28.14
C LYS A 541 -43.68 -4.68 27.04
N LYS A 542 -43.73 -4.01 25.88
CA LYS A 542 -44.71 -4.31 24.83
C LYS A 542 -44.32 -3.76 23.47
N LYS A 543 -44.38 -4.61 22.43
CA LYS A 543 -44.11 -4.18 21.04
C LYS A 543 -45.15 -3.19 20.49
N THR A 544 -44.69 -2.28 19.64
CA THR A 544 -45.50 -1.28 18.92
C THR A 544 -44.87 -0.92 17.56
N GLU A 545 -45.47 -1.46 16.50
CA GLU A 545 -45.14 -1.18 15.08
C GLU A 545 -45.44 0.28 14.65
N LYS A 546 -45.86 1.15 15.58
CA LYS A 546 -46.12 2.58 15.37
C LYS A 546 -45.09 3.49 16.04
N SER A 547 -44.12 2.93 16.75
CA SER A 547 -42.99 3.68 17.29
C SER A 547 -42.06 4.16 16.16
N PRO A 548 -41.44 5.35 16.24
CA PRO A 548 -40.33 5.70 15.37
C PRO A 548 -39.10 4.80 15.62
N PHE A 549 -38.97 4.24 16.83
CA PHE A 549 -37.84 3.40 17.23
C PHE A 549 -38.09 1.93 16.84
N ILE A 550 -37.27 1.41 15.93
CA ILE A 550 -37.38 0.04 15.40
C ILE A 550 -37.18 -1.03 16.51
N ALA A 551 -36.37 -0.74 17.53
CA ALA A 551 -36.21 -1.56 18.73
C ALA A 551 -37.53 -1.94 19.44
N LEU A 552 -38.58 -1.11 19.29
CA LEU A 552 -39.90 -1.36 19.87
C LEU A 552 -40.83 -2.16 18.93
N HIS A 553 -40.45 -2.45 17.68
CA HIS A 553 -41.34 -3.11 16.71
C HIS A 553 -41.49 -4.62 16.94
N VAL A 554 -40.45 -5.28 17.45
CA VAL A 554 -40.41 -6.73 17.73
C VAL A 554 -40.00 -6.92 19.19
N ALA A 555 -40.69 -7.82 19.90
CA ALA A 555 -40.33 -8.16 21.27
C ALA A 555 -39.23 -9.23 21.28
N PRO A 556 -38.05 -8.99 21.90
CA PRO A 556 -37.00 -10.00 21.95
C PRO A 556 -37.44 -11.25 22.72
N SER A 557 -37.26 -12.42 22.11
CA SER A 557 -37.50 -13.72 22.73
C SER A 557 -36.30 -14.64 22.45
N PRO A 558 -35.49 -15.03 23.46
CA PRO A 558 -35.52 -14.56 24.85
C PRO A 558 -35.26 -13.04 24.95
N PRO A 559 -35.52 -12.39 26.11
CA PRO A 559 -35.08 -11.02 26.39
C PRO A 559 -33.56 -10.82 26.18
N PHE A 560 -33.10 -9.57 26.21
CA PHE A 560 -31.66 -9.28 26.29
C PHE A 560 -31.20 -9.54 27.74
N SER A 561 -30.12 -10.32 27.91
CA SER A 561 -29.43 -10.48 29.18
C SER A 561 -28.64 -9.23 29.53
N ASP A 562 -28.27 -9.10 30.80
CA ASP A 562 -27.67 -7.87 31.32
C ASP A 562 -26.26 -7.63 30.74
N ASP A 563 -25.53 -8.68 30.35
CA ASP A 563 -24.28 -8.60 29.58
C ASP A 563 -24.49 -7.93 28.22
N LEU A 564 -25.54 -8.32 27.47
CA LEU A 564 -25.88 -7.69 26.19
C LEU A 564 -26.34 -6.24 26.37
N ARG A 565 -26.91 -5.90 27.54
CA ARG A 565 -27.28 -4.52 27.88
C ARG A 565 -26.05 -3.68 28.19
N LYS A 566 -25.12 -4.19 29.01
CA LYS A 566 -23.81 -3.59 29.27
C LYS A 566 -23.06 -3.39 27.95
N GLN A 567 -23.00 -4.40 27.08
CA GLN A 567 -22.41 -4.28 25.74
C GLN A 567 -23.10 -3.19 24.89
N CYS A 568 -24.44 -3.09 24.91
CA CYS A 568 -25.16 -1.99 24.24
C CYS A 568 -24.77 -0.61 24.80
N ARG A 569 -24.61 -0.45 26.13
CA ARG A 569 -24.16 0.80 26.76
C ARG A 569 -22.71 1.14 26.38
N THR A 570 -21.78 0.19 26.54
CA THR A 570 -20.36 0.35 26.18
C THR A 570 -20.19 0.69 24.70
N ARG A 571 -20.89 -0.01 23.79
CA ARG A 571 -20.82 0.30 22.35
C ARG A 571 -21.52 1.62 21.99
N LEU A 572 -22.59 2.02 22.69
CA LEU A 572 -23.20 3.35 22.53
C LEU A 572 -22.20 4.47 22.89
N LEU A 573 -21.54 4.38 24.04
CA LEU A 573 -20.53 5.34 24.47
C LEU A 573 -19.31 5.35 23.52
N SER A 574 -18.83 4.18 23.07
CA SER A 574 -17.77 4.04 22.07
C SER A 574 -18.13 4.69 20.73
N CYS A 575 -19.36 4.49 20.25
CA CYS A 575 -19.88 5.18 19.05
C CYS A 575 -19.88 6.70 19.24
N LEU A 576 -20.29 7.20 20.41
CA LEU A 576 -20.33 8.63 20.71
C LEU A 576 -18.93 9.24 20.92
N ALA A 577 -17.95 8.46 21.39
CA ALA A 577 -16.55 8.88 21.46
C ALA A 577 -16.02 9.24 20.06
N GLU A 578 -16.18 8.32 19.11
CA GLU A 578 -15.69 8.48 17.74
C GLU A 578 -16.55 9.46 16.92
N LEU A 579 -17.86 9.55 17.18
CA LEU A 579 -18.67 10.65 16.62
C LEU A 579 -18.30 12.03 17.20
N THR A 580 -17.63 12.09 18.37
CA THR A 580 -17.15 13.34 19.00
C THR A 580 -15.85 13.86 18.38
N THR A 581 -14.97 12.97 17.93
CA THR A 581 -13.74 13.30 17.19
C THR A 581 -14.03 13.66 15.72
N GLN A 582 -14.98 12.96 15.08
CA GLN A 582 -15.39 13.20 13.69
C GLN A 582 -15.94 14.61 13.44
N SER A 583 -15.64 15.16 12.25
CA SER A 583 -15.93 16.54 11.86
C SER A 583 -16.88 16.66 10.65
N THR A 584 -18.10 17.11 10.91
CA THR A 584 -19.19 17.25 9.95
C THR A 584 -19.20 18.64 9.28
N VAL A 585 -19.61 18.70 8.00
CA VAL A 585 -19.72 19.96 7.23
C VAL A 585 -21.14 20.52 7.30
N VAL A 586 -21.38 21.45 8.23
CA VAL A 586 -22.69 22.05 8.49
C VAL A 586 -22.90 23.31 7.64
N LYS A 587 -24.07 23.46 7.03
CA LYS A 587 -24.40 24.60 6.15
C LYS A 587 -25.08 25.73 6.93
N THR A 588 -24.28 26.63 7.50
CA THR A 588 -24.78 27.76 8.32
C THR A 588 -25.44 28.87 7.50
N SER A 589 -25.17 28.96 6.18
CA SER A 589 -25.92 29.81 5.24
C SER A 589 -25.70 29.37 3.78
N ALA A 590 -26.42 29.96 2.83
CA ALA A 590 -26.35 29.59 1.40
C ALA A 590 -24.93 29.60 0.80
N ASP A 591 -24.06 30.51 1.23
CA ASP A 591 -22.66 30.64 0.77
C ASP A 591 -21.63 30.32 1.88
N LYS A 592 -22.03 29.72 3.01
CA LYS A 592 -21.09 29.31 4.07
C LYS A 592 -21.38 27.92 4.63
N SER A 593 -20.34 27.11 4.63
CA SER A 593 -20.25 25.83 5.32
C SER A 593 -19.14 25.89 6.37
N GLU A 594 -19.37 25.28 7.53
CA GLU A 594 -18.47 25.25 8.67
C GLU A 594 -18.16 23.79 9.03
N LYS A 595 -16.90 23.47 9.36
CA LYS A 595 -16.52 22.15 9.88
C LYS A 595 -16.64 22.16 11.38
N LEU A 596 -17.51 21.31 11.92
CA LEU A 596 -17.83 21.22 13.34
C LEU A 596 -17.69 19.77 13.80
N ALA A 597 -16.94 19.54 14.89
CA ALA A 597 -16.77 18.20 15.45
C ALA A 597 -17.89 17.85 16.45
N GLY A 598 -18.24 16.57 16.55
CA GLY A 598 -19.27 16.06 17.46
C GLY A 598 -20.72 16.18 17.01
N VAL A 599 -20.98 16.70 15.80
CA VAL A 599 -22.34 17.09 15.37
C VAL A 599 -22.86 16.33 14.16
N ALA A 600 -24.18 16.23 14.09
CA ALA A 600 -24.94 15.81 12.91
C ALA A 600 -24.98 16.91 11.83
N SER A 601 -25.57 16.63 10.66
CA SER A 601 -25.64 17.55 9.52
C SER A 601 -26.47 18.82 9.78
N ASP A 602 -27.31 18.83 10.82
CA ASP A 602 -28.05 20.00 11.30
C ASP A 602 -27.27 20.87 12.32
N GLY A 603 -26.10 20.42 12.77
CA GLY A 603 -25.22 21.13 13.70
C GLY A 603 -25.46 20.85 15.19
N GLU A 604 -26.40 19.97 15.55
CA GLU A 604 -26.56 19.51 16.94
C GLU A 604 -25.62 18.35 17.27
N PHE A 605 -25.17 18.27 18.53
CA PHE A 605 -24.31 17.19 19.01
C PHE A 605 -25.01 15.83 18.97
N TRP A 606 -24.29 14.77 18.61
CA TRP A 606 -24.81 13.40 18.60
C TRP A 606 -25.33 12.95 19.97
N ILE A 607 -24.62 13.33 21.05
CA ILE A 607 -25.03 13.11 22.45
C ILE A 607 -26.41 13.73 22.74
N ALA A 608 -26.70 14.93 22.20
CA ALA A 608 -28.01 15.57 22.37
C ALA A 608 -29.15 14.77 21.68
N LYS A 609 -28.87 14.14 20.53
CA LYS A 609 -29.84 13.34 19.79
C LYS A 609 -30.11 11.97 20.44
N VAL A 610 -29.17 11.45 21.21
CA VAL A 610 -29.36 10.27 22.07
C VAL A 610 -30.18 10.62 23.32
N LEU A 611 -29.86 11.74 23.97
CA LEU A 611 -30.67 12.26 25.09
C LEU A 611 -32.11 12.59 24.68
N GLU A 612 -32.34 13.09 23.46
CA GLU A 612 -33.71 13.26 22.94
C GLU A 612 -34.45 11.92 22.78
N THR A 613 -33.76 10.87 22.34
CA THR A 613 -34.34 9.51 22.26
C THR A 613 -34.68 8.96 23.63
N ILE A 614 -33.78 9.09 24.62
CA ILE A 614 -34.03 8.73 26.02
C ILE A 614 -35.26 9.47 26.56
N ASP A 615 -35.39 10.77 26.24
CA ASP A 615 -36.54 11.60 26.58
C ASP A 615 -37.85 11.16 25.92
N GLN A 616 -37.81 10.66 24.70
CA GLN A 616 -39.00 10.16 23.99
C GLN A 616 -39.42 8.78 24.52
N LEU A 617 -38.46 7.90 24.83
CA LEU A 617 -38.68 6.58 25.42
C LEU A 617 -39.22 6.67 26.85
N ASN A 618 -38.66 7.54 27.71
CA ASN A 618 -39.16 7.80 29.06
C ASN A 618 -40.63 8.28 29.08
N LYS A 619 -41.10 8.93 28.01
CA LYS A 619 -42.49 9.37 27.86
C LYS A 619 -43.45 8.24 27.43
N ASP A 620 -42.95 7.08 27.01
CA ASP A 620 -43.74 5.92 26.57
C ASP A 620 -43.66 4.71 27.53
N ALA A 621 -43.91 4.98 28.81
CA ALA A 621 -44.02 3.99 29.89
C ALA A 621 -45.12 2.89 29.69
N LYS A 622 -45.78 2.85 28.52
CA LYS A 622 -46.71 1.79 28.09
C LYS A 622 -46.03 0.68 27.30
N HIS A 623 -44.88 0.97 26.68
CA HIS A 623 -44.14 0.06 25.81
C HIS A 623 -42.73 -0.23 26.34
N VAL A 624 -42.12 0.70 27.07
CA VAL A 624 -40.81 0.54 27.72
C VAL A 624 -40.85 0.88 29.22
N GLU A 625 -39.76 0.54 29.90
CA GLU A 625 -39.43 0.86 31.30
C GLU A 625 -37.93 1.22 31.33
N PRO A 626 -37.51 2.34 31.94
CA PRO A 626 -36.08 2.60 32.12
C PRO A 626 -35.46 1.55 33.04
N MET A 627 -34.16 1.28 32.87
CA MET A 627 -33.38 0.52 33.85
C MET A 627 -33.15 1.37 35.10
N ALA A 628 -32.44 2.50 34.95
CA ALA A 628 -32.09 3.38 36.06
C ALA A 628 -33.32 4.08 36.68
N GLU A 629 -33.54 3.84 37.98
CA GLU A 629 -34.49 4.59 38.82
C GLU A 629 -33.78 5.76 39.53
N PHE A 630 -33.93 6.97 39.01
CA PHE A 630 -33.42 8.20 39.65
C PHE A 630 -34.34 8.69 40.78
N ASP A 631 -33.78 9.34 41.79
CA ASP A 631 -34.52 9.97 42.90
C ASP A 631 -35.05 11.39 42.54
N GLU A 632 -35.66 12.11 43.48
CA GLU A 632 -36.24 13.44 43.21
C GLU A 632 -35.19 14.58 43.18
N GLU A 633 -34.02 14.39 43.78
CA GLU A 633 -32.91 15.36 43.77
C GLU A 633 -32.08 15.21 42.49
N GLU A 634 -31.83 13.98 42.05
CA GLU A 634 -31.24 13.63 40.74
C GLU A 634 -32.11 14.12 39.58
N LYS A 635 -33.43 13.86 39.61
CA LYS A 635 -34.36 14.41 38.60
C LYS A 635 -34.32 15.94 38.54
N ALA A 636 -34.16 16.60 39.69
CA ALA A 636 -34.01 18.06 39.73
C ALA A 636 -32.66 18.52 39.17
N LEU A 637 -31.56 17.77 39.35
CA LEU A 637 -30.29 18.02 38.68
C LEU A 637 -30.40 17.82 37.15
N HIS A 638 -31.08 16.77 36.69
CA HIS A 638 -31.36 16.54 35.26
C HIS A 638 -32.14 17.71 34.65
N GLU A 639 -33.19 18.19 35.31
CA GLU A 639 -33.97 19.33 34.82
C GLU A 639 -33.14 20.62 34.78
N LYS A 640 -32.38 20.95 35.84
CA LYS A 640 -31.43 22.09 35.86
C LYS A 640 -30.44 22.02 34.69
N ALA A 641 -29.83 20.86 34.44
CA ALA A 641 -28.86 20.66 33.36
C ALA A 641 -29.49 20.91 31.98
N ARG A 642 -30.72 20.41 31.77
CA ARG A 642 -31.48 20.57 30.51
C ARG A 642 -31.93 22.02 30.29
N GLU A 643 -32.36 22.73 31.34
CA GLU A 643 -32.63 24.17 31.26
C GLU A 643 -31.36 24.98 30.90
N LEU A 644 -30.21 24.61 31.49
CA LEU A 644 -28.93 25.26 31.25
C LEU A 644 -28.41 25.01 29.83
N VAL A 645 -28.45 23.78 29.32
CA VAL A 645 -28.19 23.44 27.91
C VAL A 645 -29.10 24.25 26.97
N ALA A 646 -30.40 24.32 27.29
CA ALA A 646 -31.35 25.14 26.52
C ALA A 646 -31.06 26.65 26.62
N ARG A 647 -30.30 27.13 27.61
CA ARG A 647 -29.79 28.50 27.70
C ARG A 647 -28.49 28.69 26.89
N LEU A 648 -27.57 27.72 26.94
CA LEU A 648 -26.29 27.73 26.22
C LEU A 648 -26.48 27.73 24.70
N LYS A 649 -27.43 26.92 24.17
CA LYS A 649 -27.87 26.95 22.75
C LYS A 649 -28.38 28.32 22.24
N LYS A 650 -28.51 29.33 23.11
CA LYS A 650 -28.94 30.71 22.79
C LYS A 650 -27.83 31.76 22.95
N VAL A 651 -26.61 31.37 23.35
CA VAL A 651 -25.44 32.25 23.43
C VAL A 651 -24.87 32.48 22.03
N THR A 652 -24.42 33.69 21.73
CA THR A 652 -23.93 34.09 20.40
C THR A 652 -22.80 35.11 20.49
N GLY A 653 -21.94 35.19 19.46
CA GLY A 653 -20.76 36.06 19.45
C GLY A 653 -19.56 35.36 20.10
N ASP A 654 -18.63 36.13 20.66
CA ASP A 654 -17.32 35.65 21.14
C ASP A 654 -17.42 34.53 22.21
N GLN A 655 -18.54 34.45 22.92
CA GLN A 655 -18.82 33.40 23.91
C GLN A 655 -19.47 32.12 23.34
N HIS A 656 -19.78 32.06 22.03
CA HIS A 656 -20.48 30.92 21.42
C HIS A 656 -19.68 29.60 21.48
N GLU A 657 -18.37 29.64 21.18
CA GLU A 657 -17.54 28.43 21.19
C GLU A 657 -17.41 27.86 22.61
N ALA A 658 -17.13 28.71 23.61
CA ALA A 658 -17.09 28.31 25.00
C ALA A 658 -18.46 27.81 25.53
N ALA A 659 -19.57 28.43 25.11
CA ALA A 659 -20.91 27.96 25.47
C ALA A 659 -21.23 26.58 24.87
N ARG A 660 -20.74 26.29 23.66
CA ARG A 660 -20.83 24.97 23.01
C ARG A 660 -19.94 23.93 23.70
N GLY A 661 -18.79 24.33 24.25
CA GLY A 661 -17.95 23.45 25.09
C GLY A 661 -18.63 23.08 26.41
N ALA A 662 -19.22 24.05 27.10
CA ALA A 662 -20.03 23.79 28.30
C ALA A 662 -21.32 23.02 28.00
N GLU A 663 -21.94 23.23 26.82
CA GLU A 663 -23.09 22.45 26.34
C GLU A 663 -22.71 20.97 26.16
N LEU A 664 -21.59 20.70 25.47
CA LEU A 664 -21.10 19.34 25.25
C LEU A 664 -20.80 18.62 26.58
N LEU A 665 -20.12 19.29 27.51
CA LEU A 665 -19.80 18.74 28.82
C LEU A 665 -21.08 18.41 29.62
N LEU A 666 -22.02 19.34 29.75
CA LEU A 666 -23.30 19.10 30.44
C LEU A 666 -24.12 17.96 29.81
N LEU A 667 -24.18 17.89 28.48
CA LEU A 667 -24.84 16.79 27.77
C LEU A 667 -24.16 15.45 28.07
N SER A 668 -22.83 15.44 28.15
CA SER A 668 -22.07 14.20 28.36
C SER A 668 -22.16 13.66 29.78
N SER A 669 -22.08 14.51 30.82
CA SER A 669 -22.28 14.13 32.22
C SER A 669 -23.71 13.60 32.45
N LEU A 670 -24.70 14.25 31.82
CA LEU A 670 -26.08 13.81 31.88
C LEU A 670 -26.32 12.47 31.18
N LEU A 671 -25.64 12.20 30.05
CA LEU A 671 -25.72 10.89 29.40
C LEU A 671 -25.01 9.80 30.21
N GLN A 672 -23.88 10.13 30.85
CA GLN A 672 -23.13 9.18 31.68
C GLN A 672 -24.01 8.61 32.80
N GLN A 673 -24.79 9.44 33.50
CA GLN A 673 -25.71 9.00 34.55
C GLN A 673 -26.82 8.03 34.08
N TYR A 674 -27.18 8.02 32.78
CA TYR A 674 -28.04 6.96 32.23
C TYR A 674 -27.26 5.68 31.86
N ALA A 675 -25.96 5.78 31.58
CA ALA A 675 -25.15 4.73 30.97
C ALA A 675 -24.24 3.94 31.95
N GLN A 676 -24.04 4.44 33.18
CA GLN A 676 -23.37 3.72 34.27
C GLN A 676 -24.09 2.40 34.64
N ASP A 677 -23.39 1.53 35.37
CA ASP A 677 -24.02 0.35 36.00
C ASP A 677 -24.56 0.68 37.39
N GLU A 678 -25.61 -0.02 37.82
CA GLU A 678 -26.28 0.22 39.12
C GLU A 678 -25.37 -0.03 40.33
N ALA A 679 -24.25 -0.75 40.14
CA ALA A 679 -23.27 -1.05 41.17
C ALA A 679 -22.29 0.11 41.46
N GLU A 680 -22.05 1.01 40.50
CA GLU A 680 -21.05 2.08 40.59
C GLU A 680 -21.58 3.34 41.32
N GLY A 681 -22.89 3.52 41.34
CA GLY A 681 -23.56 4.72 41.84
C GLY A 681 -23.49 5.91 40.87
N ALA A 682 -24.49 6.78 40.93
CA ALA A 682 -24.57 7.94 40.03
C ALA A 682 -23.56 9.03 40.42
N ASP A 683 -22.68 9.41 39.50
CA ASP A 683 -21.77 10.55 39.65
C ASP A 683 -22.56 11.87 39.56
N THR A 684 -23.17 12.25 40.68
CA THR A 684 -23.97 13.47 40.83
C THR A 684 -23.10 14.71 41.05
N GLU A 685 -21.94 14.54 41.68
CA GLU A 685 -20.99 15.63 41.96
C GLU A 685 -20.42 16.24 40.68
N SER A 686 -19.99 15.43 39.70
CA SER A 686 -19.51 15.94 38.39
C SER A 686 -20.60 16.69 37.63
N LEU A 687 -21.87 16.28 37.75
CA LEU A 687 -22.98 16.99 37.11
C LEU A 687 -23.28 18.32 37.83
N GLU A 688 -23.28 18.37 39.16
CA GLU A 688 -23.50 19.62 39.89
C GLU A 688 -22.33 20.61 39.70
N ALA A 689 -21.09 20.14 39.67
CA ALA A 689 -19.91 20.96 39.32
C ALA A 689 -20.02 21.56 37.90
N CYS A 690 -20.43 20.74 36.91
CA CYS A 690 -20.71 21.23 35.56
C CYS A 690 -21.82 22.30 35.54
N ILE A 691 -22.90 22.10 36.31
CA ILE A 691 -24.00 23.07 36.42
C ILE A 691 -23.51 24.37 37.07
N ASP A 692 -22.74 24.31 38.16
CA ASP A 692 -22.19 25.50 38.83
C ASP A 692 -21.28 26.29 37.89
N GLY A 693 -20.22 25.66 37.38
CA GLY A 693 -19.23 26.29 36.51
C GLY A 693 -19.87 26.92 35.26
N ALA A 694 -20.73 26.19 34.56
CA ALA A 694 -21.42 26.71 33.38
C ALA A 694 -22.47 27.79 33.73
N SER A 695 -23.14 27.72 34.89
CA SER A 695 -24.09 28.75 35.30
C SER A 695 -23.43 30.07 35.72
N ARG A 696 -22.26 29.99 36.37
CA ARG A 696 -21.43 31.14 36.76
C ARG A 696 -20.66 31.74 35.57
N LEU A 697 -20.21 30.92 34.62
CA LEU A 697 -19.56 31.37 33.37
C LEU A 697 -20.56 32.02 32.39
N PHE A 698 -21.81 31.52 32.34
CA PHE A 698 -22.88 32.04 31.47
C PHE A 698 -24.11 32.50 32.28
N PRO A 699 -24.00 33.61 33.05
CA PRO A 699 -25.03 34.09 33.96
C PRO A 699 -26.19 34.79 33.23
N GLU A 700 -27.37 34.81 33.85
CA GLU A 700 -28.56 35.37 33.21
C GLU A 700 -28.52 36.91 33.05
N SER A 701 -28.87 37.37 31.85
CA SER A 701 -28.87 38.79 31.44
C SER A 701 -29.89 39.70 32.15
N LYS A 702 -30.62 39.21 33.17
CA LYS A 702 -31.79 39.86 33.78
C LYS A 702 -31.70 40.23 35.27
N LYS A 703 -30.51 40.42 35.85
CA LYS A 703 -30.38 40.95 37.25
C LYS A 703 -29.24 41.94 37.54
N SER A 704 -28.63 42.54 36.51
CA SER A 704 -27.46 43.45 36.59
C SER A 704 -27.74 44.85 37.21
N LYS A 705 -28.25 44.91 38.46
CA LYS A 705 -28.26 46.17 39.24
C LYS A 705 -28.38 46.11 40.77
N LYS A 706 -28.46 44.93 41.42
CA LYS A 706 -28.61 44.86 42.90
C LYS A 706 -27.58 44.03 43.67
N ALA A 707 -26.88 43.09 43.05
CA ALA A 707 -25.92 42.21 43.74
C ALA A 707 -24.60 42.91 44.15
N ARG A 708 -24.17 43.97 43.44
CA ARG A 708 -22.87 44.65 43.67
C ARG A 708 -22.86 45.56 44.92
N LYS A 709 -23.56 45.18 46.01
CA LYS A 709 -23.58 45.92 47.27
C LYS A 709 -23.85 45.07 48.53
N SER A 710 -23.44 43.79 48.52
CA SER A 710 -23.40 42.95 49.73
C SER A 710 -22.21 41.98 49.69
N ALA A 711 -21.03 42.51 49.36
CA ALA A 711 -19.73 41.87 49.57
C ALA A 711 -18.83 42.90 50.25
N ALA A 712 -19.04 43.09 51.55
CA ALA A 712 -17.96 43.56 52.41
C ALA A 712 -17.10 42.31 52.64
N ALA A 713 -15.82 42.37 52.27
CA ALA A 713 -14.95 41.19 52.34
C ALA A 713 -14.83 40.72 53.79
N ASP A 714 -15.15 39.45 54.03
CA ASP A 714 -14.67 38.72 55.19
C ASP A 714 -13.21 38.31 54.88
N PRO A 715 -12.20 38.72 55.66
CA PRO A 715 -10.80 38.45 55.33
C PRO A 715 -10.39 36.97 55.35
N ASP A 716 -11.17 36.12 56.03
CA ASP A 716 -10.90 34.69 56.21
C ASP A 716 -11.76 33.79 55.28
N ALA A 717 -12.48 34.36 54.31
CA ALA A 717 -13.19 33.59 53.29
C ALA A 717 -12.23 33.15 52.17
N GLU A 718 -12.16 31.85 51.89
CA GLU A 718 -11.37 31.31 50.78
C GLU A 718 -11.85 31.88 49.43
N PRO A 719 -10.94 32.13 48.47
CA PRO A 719 -11.32 32.64 47.17
C PRO A 719 -12.09 31.56 46.38
N GLU A 720 -13.35 31.85 46.03
CA GLU A 720 -14.13 30.97 45.13
C GLU A 720 -13.32 30.63 43.86
N PRO A 721 -13.25 29.35 43.43
CA PRO A 721 -12.57 28.98 42.19
C PRO A 721 -13.26 29.65 41.00
N GLU A 722 -12.46 30.02 39.99
CA GLU A 722 -12.96 30.67 38.79
C GLU A 722 -13.90 29.71 38.00
N PRO A 723 -15.01 30.18 37.40
CA PRO A 723 -16.00 29.27 36.79
C PRO A 723 -15.49 28.41 35.63
N ILE A 724 -14.37 28.80 35.01
CA ILE A 724 -13.67 27.99 33.99
C ILE A 724 -12.80 26.90 34.64
N ASP A 725 -12.24 27.14 35.82
CA ASP A 725 -11.39 26.18 36.52
C ASP A 725 -12.25 24.99 36.97
N VAL A 726 -13.46 25.24 37.50
CA VAL A 726 -14.45 24.20 37.84
C VAL A 726 -14.77 23.29 36.63
N LEU A 727 -14.97 23.88 35.45
CA LEU A 727 -15.26 23.10 34.23
C LEU A 727 -14.05 22.32 33.73
N VAL A 728 -12.83 22.83 33.94
CA VAL A 728 -11.59 22.12 33.59
C VAL A 728 -11.28 21.02 34.60
N ASP A 729 -11.62 21.21 35.88
CA ASP A 729 -11.49 20.20 36.93
C ASP A 729 -12.40 18.99 36.67
N THR A 730 -13.65 19.19 36.26
CA THR A 730 -14.51 18.07 35.81
C THR A 730 -13.97 17.40 34.54
N ILE A 731 -13.32 18.14 33.63
CA ILE A 731 -12.62 17.54 32.47
C ILE A 731 -11.40 16.74 32.91
N ILE A 732 -10.69 17.14 33.97
CA ILE A 732 -9.57 16.39 34.55
C ILE A 732 -10.08 15.07 35.14
N GLY A 733 -11.17 15.08 35.93
CA GLY A 733 -11.81 13.85 36.43
C GLY A 733 -12.30 12.91 35.31
N PHE A 734 -12.79 13.46 34.19
CA PHE A 734 -13.11 12.70 32.98
C PHE A 734 -11.88 12.05 32.32
N LEU A 735 -10.68 12.63 32.47
CA LEU A 735 -9.43 12.02 32.00
C LEU A 735 -8.84 11.03 33.02
N GLU A 736 -9.14 11.17 34.31
CA GLU A 736 -8.72 10.25 35.38
C GLU A 736 -9.46 8.92 35.22
N LYS A 737 -10.78 8.93 35.01
CA LYS A 737 -11.64 7.75 34.72
C LYS A 737 -11.34 7.01 33.39
N ALA A 738 -10.24 7.32 32.71
CA ALA A 738 -9.63 6.66 31.55
C ALA A 738 -10.45 6.44 30.24
N THR A 739 -11.79 6.30 30.27
CA THR A 739 -12.61 5.79 29.16
C THR A 739 -12.47 6.59 27.87
N SER A 740 -12.60 5.91 26.72
CA SER A 740 -12.51 6.52 25.38
C SER A 740 -13.57 7.61 25.17
N TYR A 741 -14.79 7.41 25.68
CA TYR A 741 -15.87 8.40 25.65
C TYR A 741 -15.53 9.66 26.44
N MET A 742 -15.17 9.53 27.72
CA MET A 742 -14.82 10.69 28.55
C MET A 742 -13.58 11.42 28.03
N ARG A 743 -12.60 10.68 27.48
CA ARG A 743 -11.40 11.25 26.84
C ARG A 743 -11.73 12.08 25.60
N ALA A 744 -12.54 11.54 24.68
CA ALA A 744 -12.95 12.25 23.46
C ALA A 744 -13.78 13.50 23.79
N VAL A 745 -14.76 13.36 24.70
CA VAL A 745 -15.62 14.44 25.18
C VAL A 745 -14.83 15.51 25.94
N GLY A 746 -13.95 15.13 26.86
CA GLY A 746 -13.14 16.06 27.66
C GLY A 746 -12.20 16.89 26.79
N ASN A 747 -11.45 16.23 25.90
CA ASN A 747 -10.58 16.89 24.94
C ASN A 747 -11.35 17.85 24.01
N GLN A 748 -12.51 17.45 23.47
CA GLN A 748 -13.30 18.31 22.59
C GLN A 748 -14.03 19.44 23.34
N SER A 749 -14.45 19.21 24.58
CA SER A 749 -15.03 20.27 25.44
C SER A 749 -13.97 21.30 25.81
N PHE A 750 -12.76 20.86 26.19
CA PHE A 750 -11.62 21.75 26.45
C PHE A 750 -11.16 22.50 25.20
N SER A 751 -11.13 21.83 24.04
CA SER A 751 -10.84 22.44 22.73
C SER A 751 -11.74 23.65 22.45
N LEU A 752 -13.04 23.54 22.76
CA LEU A 752 -14.05 24.61 22.65
C LEU A 752 -13.96 25.65 23.79
N LEU A 753 -13.65 25.25 25.02
CA LEU A 753 -13.48 26.13 26.18
C LEU A 753 -12.14 26.89 26.20
N SER A 754 -11.16 26.48 25.38
CA SER A 754 -9.77 26.96 25.39
C SER A 754 -9.58 28.49 25.34
N GLY A 755 -10.53 29.22 24.74
CA GLY A 755 -10.52 30.69 24.71
C GLY A 755 -10.88 31.38 26.04
N SER A 756 -11.36 30.64 27.04
CA SER A 756 -11.76 31.14 28.37
C SER A 756 -10.72 30.88 29.47
N VAL A 757 -9.67 30.12 29.16
CA VAL A 757 -8.60 29.66 30.08
C VAL A 757 -7.85 30.85 30.70
N LYS A 758 -7.60 30.77 32.02
CA LYS A 758 -6.93 31.78 32.85
C LYS A 758 -5.58 31.27 33.38
N GLU A 759 -4.86 32.13 34.10
CA GLU A 759 -3.63 31.74 34.82
C GLU A 759 -3.88 30.60 35.82
N SER A 760 -4.95 30.70 36.61
CA SER A 760 -5.35 29.65 37.57
C SER A 760 -5.71 28.33 36.90
N THR A 761 -6.39 28.38 35.74
CA THR A 761 -6.70 27.20 34.93
C THR A 761 -5.44 26.49 34.43
N ILE A 762 -4.40 27.24 34.08
CA ILE A 762 -3.11 26.68 33.66
C ILE A 762 -2.36 26.08 34.84
N ASP A 763 -2.36 26.76 35.99
CA ASP A 763 -1.73 26.25 37.22
C ASP A 763 -2.44 24.97 37.72
N LEU A 764 -3.76 24.86 37.56
CA LEU A 764 -4.56 23.65 37.81
C LEU A 764 -4.20 22.48 36.89
N ILE A 765 -4.03 22.72 35.58
CA ILE A 765 -3.61 21.65 34.65
C ILE A 765 -2.16 21.21 34.94
N LEU A 766 -1.30 22.14 35.37
CA LEU A 766 0.10 21.85 35.69
C LEU A 766 0.29 21.07 36.99
N SER A 767 -0.55 21.27 38.02
CA SER A 767 -0.43 20.52 39.28
C SER A 767 -0.68 19.02 39.10
N GLN A 768 -1.55 18.63 38.16
CA GLN A 768 -1.80 17.22 37.82
C GLN A 768 -0.62 16.54 37.10
N LEU A 769 0.38 17.30 36.66
CA LEU A 769 1.63 16.76 36.10
C LEU A 769 2.74 16.58 37.15
N GLU A 770 2.53 17.03 38.39
CA GLU A 770 3.50 16.83 39.47
C GLU A 770 3.60 15.35 39.90
N ARG A 771 4.69 15.00 40.59
CA ARG A 771 4.96 13.61 40.98
C ARG A 771 4.27 13.29 42.32
N ARG A 772 3.03 12.79 42.26
CA ARG A 772 2.40 12.04 43.37
C ARG A 772 3.30 10.84 43.75
N ASP A 773 3.35 10.46 45.03
CA ASP A 773 4.16 9.32 45.50
C ASP A 773 3.40 8.00 45.18
N PRO A 774 4.03 6.91 44.70
CA PRO A 774 3.29 5.69 44.31
C PRO A 774 2.47 5.02 45.42
N LYS A 775 2.68 5.42 46.68
CA LYS A 775 1.88 4.96 47.83
C LYS A 775 0.59 5.74 48.04
N ASP A 776 0.51 6.96 47.52
CA ASP A 776 -0.71 7.76 47.54
C ASP A 776 -1.65 7.23 46.44
N LEU A 777 -1.09 6.90 45.26
CA LEU A 777 -1.83 6.28 44.15
C LEU A 777 -2.44 4.91 44.49
N ALA A 778 -1.81 4.15 45.39
CA ALA A 778 -2.28 2.84 45.83
C ALA A 778 -3.31 2.89 46.98
N ALA A 779 -3.80 4.07 47.35
CA ALA A 779 -4.76 4.26 48.45
C ALA A 779 -6.21 4.54 47.98
N ASP A 780 -6.39 4.93 46.72
CA ASP A 780 -7.70 5.26 46.13
C ASP A 780 -8.26 4.13 45.22
N ASP A 781 -7.49 3.06 44.97
CA ASP A 781 -7.71 2.02 43.92
C ASP A 781 -8.05 0.63 44.51
N ASP A 782 -8.99 0.58 45.47
CA ASP A 782 -9.32 -0.64 46.25
C ASP A 782 -10.58 -1.39 45.75
N ASP A 783 -11.35 -0.86 44.77
CA ASP A 783 -12.67 -1.41 44.36
C ASP A 783 -12.93 -1.56 42.82
N GLU A 784 -12.05 -1.14 41.89
CA GLU A 784 -12.29 -1.28 40.42
C GLU A 784 -11.53 -2.45 39.75
N GLU A 785 -12.25 -3.49 39.29
CA GLU A 785 -11.70 -4.56 38.43
C GLU A 785 -11.57 -4.08 36.97
N MET A 786 -10.48 -3.41 36.62
CA MET A 786 -10.24 -2.92 35.24
C MET A 786 -10.03 -4.06 34.22
N GLU A 787 -10.96 -4.17 33.26
CA GLU A 787 -10.80 -4.96 32.03
C GLU A 787 -9.83 -4.26 31.07
N VAL A 788 -8.76 -4.96 30.65
CA VAL A 788 -7.78 -4.43 29.67
C VAL A 788 -8.25 -4.79 28.26
N ASP A 789 -8.73 -3.79 27.51
CA ASP A 789 -9.22 -3.93 26.13
C ASP A 789 -8.01 -3.96 25.15
N GLU A 790 -7.43 -5.14 24.90
CA GLU A 790 -6.23 -5.37 24.07
C GLU A 790 -6.47 -5.21 22.53
N GLU A 791 -7.18 -4.16 22.07
CA GLU A 791 -7.47 -3.92 20.64
C GLU A 791 -7.05 -2.52 20.09
N ASP A 792 -6.27 -1.71 20.83
CA ASP A 792 -5.90 -0.32 20.43
C ASP A 792 -4.38 -0.10 20.23
N SER A 793 -3.75 -0.90 19.34
CA SER A 793 -2.29 -0.83 19.06
C SER A 793 -1.86 -1.06 17.59
N GLU A 794 -2.69 -0.72 16.62
CA GLU A 794 -2.28 -0.52 15.21
C GLU A 794 -2.71 0.86 14.66
N ASP A 795 -2.08 1.29 13.57
CA ASP A 795 -2.42 2.45 12.72
C ASP A 795 -2.12 3.90 13.24
N GLU A 796 -0.84 4.18 13.59
CA GLU A 796 -0.20 5.46 13.17
C GLU A 796 0.97 5.19 12.20
N LYS A 797 0.66 5.21 10.90
CA LYS A 797 1.65 5.30 9.81
C LYS A 797 1.20 6.41 8.85
N ASP A 798 1.81 7.59 8.97
CA ASP A 798 1.62 8.69 8.01
C ASP A 798 2.20 8.29 6.64
N GLU A 799 1.34 8.15 5.63
CA GLU A 799 1.74 8.06 4.22
C GLU A 799 1.94 9.48 3.65
N ASP A 800 3.20 9.90 3.47
CA ASP A 800 3.57 11.17 2.82
C ASP A 800 4.44 10.84 1.58
N ASP A 801 3.80 10.73 0.41
CA ASP A 801 4.42 10.39 -0.90
C ASP A 801 5.34 11.53 -1.43
N GLU A 802 6.66 11.27 -1.61
CA GLU A 802 7.48 11.93 -2.64
C GLU A 802 8.41 10.92 -3.35
N GLU A 803 8.61 11.11 -4.66
CA GLU A 803 9.09 10.09 -5.62
C GLU A 803 10.61 9.73 -5.58
N GLU A 804 10.93 8.53 -6.10
CA GLU A 804 12.25 7.88 -6.18
C GLU A 804 13.42 8.68 -6.79
N SER A 805 14.65 8.34 -6.38
CA SER A 805 15.83 8.27 -7.27
C SER A 805 16.98 7.48 -6.62
N ASP A 806 17.35 6.33 -7.20
CA ASP A 806 18.58 5.60 -6.86
C ASP A 806 19.86 6.39 -7.24
N GLU A 807 20.96 6.16 -6.50
CA GLU A 807 22.26 5.68 -7.03
C GLU A 807 23.16 5.29 -5.82
N ASP A 808 23.99 4.25 -5.97
CA ASP A 808 24.71 3.56 -4.88
C ASP A 808 25.91 4.36 -4.30
N ASP A 809 26.30 4.06 -3.04
CA ASP A 809 27.70 4.07 -2.61
C ASP A 809 27.91 3.06 -1.47
N GLU A 810 28.88 2.14 -1.62
CA GLU A 810 29.24 1.13 -0.60
C GLU A 810 30.32 1.68 0.34
N SER A 811 30.08 1.67 1.65
CA SER A 811 31.18 1.72 2.63
C SER A 811 30.82 1.00 3.92
N GLU A 812 31.38 -0.20 4.09
CA GLU A 812 31.53 -0.86 5.38
C GLU A 812 32.42 0.00 6.30
N ASP A 813 32.05 0.10 7.58
CA ASP A 813 32.99 0.03 8.71
C ASP A 813 32.15 -0.30 9.96
N GLU A 814 32.63 -1.24 10.77
CA GLU A 814 31.96 -1.80 11.94
C GLU A 814 32.22 -0.94 13.20
N ASP A 815 31.25 -0.86 14.11
CA ASP A 815 31.50 -0.69 15.56
C ASP A 815 30.25 -1.18 16.32
N GLU A 816 30.47 -1.87 17.44
CA GLU A 816 29.46 -2.64 18.20
C GLU A 816 28.78 -1.78 19.28
N ASP A 817 27.49 -2.04 19.56
CA ASP A 817 26.84 -1.64 20.82
C ASP A 817 25.88 -2.77 21.27
N GLU A 818 26.25 -3.46 22.36
CA GLU A 818 25.48 -4.54 22.98
C GLU A 818 24.47 -3.98 24.01
N ASP A 819 23.16 -4.16 23.81
CA ASP A 819 22.19 -4.34 24.93
C ASP A 819 20.87 -4.97 24.47
N MET A 820 20.92 -6.23 24.03
CA MET A 820 19.75 -7.13 24.05
C MET A 820 19.96 -8.09 25.22
N GLY A 821 19.59 -7.64 26.42
CA GLY A 821 19.85 -8.39 27.66
C GLY A 821 19.26 -9.81 27.64
N ASP A 822 20.12 -10.79 27.93
CA ASP A 822 19.72 -12.18 28.16
C ASP A 822 18.70 -12.28 29.31
N GLU A 823 17.42 -12.48 28.98
CA GLU A 823 16.52 -13.18 29.90
C GLU A 823 16.95 -14.66 29.92
N GLU A 824 17.71 -15.07 30.94
CA GLU A 824 18.12 -16.47 31.15
C GLU A 824 16.90 -17.41 31.00
N GLU A 825 16.92 -18.27 29.96
CA GLU A 825 15.79 -19.15 29.65
C GLU A 825 15.34 -19.96 30.87
N ASP A 826 14.10 -19.71 31.31
CA ASP A 826 13.50 -20.37 32.47
C ASP A 826 13.55 -21.91 32.31
N PRO A 827 14.36 -22.63 33.11
CA PRO A 827 14.56 -24.06 32.94
C PRO A 827 13.34 -24.88 33.38
N GLU A 828 12.41 -24.31 34.16
CA GLU A 828 11.12 -24.95 34.44
C GLU A 828 10.15 -24.79 33.27
N LEU A 829 10.14 -23.63 32.59
CA LEU A 829 9.34 -23.42 31.38
C LEU A 829 9.76 -24.39 30.28
N ARG A 830 11.06 -24.45 29.96
CA ARG A 830 11.60 -25.34 28.92
C ARG A 830 11.33 -26.81 29.26
N LYS A 831 11.36 -27.19 30.54
CA LYS A 831 10.96 -28.52 31.00
C LYS A 831 9.47 -28.80 30.82
N LYS A 832 8.57 -27.89 31.23
CA LYS A 832 7.12 -28.06 31.05
C LYS A 832 6.72 -28.22 29.59
N ILE A 833 7.36 -27.48 28.69
CA ILE A 833 7.17 -27.61 27.23
C ILE A 833 7.64 -28.99 26.74
N MET A 834 8.81 -29.48 27.17
CA MET A 834 9.28 -30.84 26.82
C MET A 834 8.39 -31.96 27.38
N ASP A 835 7.88 -31.81 28.61
CA ASP A 835 6.97 -32.79 29.21
C ASP A 835 5.60 -32.80 28.47
N ALA A 836 5.12 -31.67 27.97
CA ALA A 836 3.90 -31.57 27.15
C ALA A 836 4.06 -32.15 25.73
N LEU A 837 5.21 -31.93 25.07
CA LEU A 837 5.52 -32.54 23.78
C LEU A 837 5.60 -34.06 23.87
N ARG A 838 6.28 -34.57 24.92
CA ARG A 838 6.39 -36.02 25.19
C ARG A 838 5.05 -36.69 25.51
N ALA A 839 4.11 -35.97 26.13
CA ALA A 839 2.77 -36.49 26.41
C ALA A 839 1.97 -36.83 25.15
N ASN A 840 2.28 -36.16 24.02
CA ASN A 840 1.60 -36.31 22.73
C ASN A 840 2.41 -37.10 21.68
N GLY A 841 3.48 -37.79 22.08
CA GLY A 841 4.21 -38.75 21.24
C GLY A 841 5.36 -38.18 20.41
N VAL A 842 5.64 -36.88 20.47
CA VAL A 842 6.80 -36.28 19.78
C VAL A 842 8.04 -36.42 20.65
N GLU A 843 9.01 -37.24 20.20
CA GLU A 843 10.34 -37.32 20.83
C GLU A 843 11.34 -36.39 20.09
N PRO A 844 11.87 -35.34 20.74
CA PRO A 844 12.74 -34.38 20.08
C PRO A 844 14.11 -34.99 19.74
N SER A 845 14.47 -34.98 18.45
CA SER A 845 15.74 -35.53 17.96
C SER A 845 16.96 -34.80 18.54
N THR A 846 17.66 -35.44 19.48
CA THR A 846 18.93 -34.92 20.03
C THR A 846 20.14 -35.36 19.21
N GLY A 847 20.07 -35.17 17.89
CA GLY A 847 21.22 -35.08 16.97
C GLY A 847 22.01 -36.38 16.63
N LEU A 848 22.33 -36.50 15.33
CA LEU A 848 23.33 -37.39 14.73
C LEU A 848 22.97 -38.88 14.54
N SER A 849 22.06 -39.15 13.60
CA SER A 849 22.25 -40.20 12.60
C SER A 849 21.65 -39.77 11.26
N ASP A 850 22.26 -40.22 10.16
CA ASP A 850 21.95 -39.85 8.77
C ASP A 850 21.57 -41.14 8.03
N ASP A 851 20.28 -41.32 7.73
CA ASP A 851 19.70 -42.43 6.93
C ASP A 851 18.28 -42.01 6.48
N GLU A 852 17.84 -42.47 5.31
CA GLU A 852 16.60 -42.02 4.64
C GLU A 852 15.36 -42.85 5.07
N GLU A 853 14.41 -42.25 5.79
CA GLU A 853 13.03 -42.76 5.94
C GLU A 853 11.99 -41.63 5.70
N GLU A 854 10.78 -41.99 5.28
CA GLU A 854 9.76 -41.06 4.76
C GLU A 854 9.09 -40.22 5.88
N GLU A 855 9.10 -38.90 5.76
CA GLU A 855 8.36 -38.01 6.67
C GLU A 855 6.84 -38.15 6.45
N GLU A 856 6.14 -38.83 7.36
CA GLU A 856 4.67 -38.79 7.42
C GLU A 856 4.21 -37.39 7.84
N GLU A 857 3.60 -36.64 6.91
CA GLU A 857 3.04 -35.30 7.18
C GLU A 857 2.04 -35.34 8.35
N MET A 858 2.29 -34.54 9.39
CA MET A 858 1.42 -34.43 10.57
C MET A 858 0.03 -33.86 10.20
N ASP A 859 -1.03 -34.44 10.74
CA ASP A 859 -2.41 -34.06 10.43
C ASP A 859 -2.78 -32.68 11.03
N ASP A 860 -3.46 -31.82 10.27
CA ASP A 860 -3.79 -30.42 10.63
C ASP A 860 -4.52 -30.35 11.99
N ASP A 861 -5.37 -31.34 12.30
CA ASP A 861 -6.15 -31.44 13.54
C ASP A 861 -5.28 -31.74 14.80
N GLN A 862 -4.10 -32.34 14.65
CA GLN A 862 -3.20 -32.63 15.78
C GLN A 862 -2.40 -31.40 16.22
N MET A 863 -2.10 -30.48 15.29
CA MET A 863 -1.31 -29.28 15.57
C MET A 863 -2.09 -28.30 16.46
N MET A 864 -3.39 -28.11 16.21
CA MET A 864 -4.24 -27.23 17.03
C MET A 864 -4.31 -27.64 18.51
N ALA A 865 -4.25 -28.94 18.80
CA ALA A 865 -4.34 -29.46 20.18
C ALA A 865 -3.10 -29.13 21.05
N ILE A 866 -1.99 -28.72 20.44
CA ILE A 866 -0.74 -28.34 21.12
C ILE A 866 -0.77 -26.84 21.50
N ASP A 867 -1.25 -25.97 20.60
CA ASP A 867 -1.34 -24.52 20.81
C ASP A 867 -2.24 -24.15 21.99
N ASP A 868 -3.40 -24.81 22.15
CA ASP A 868 -4.32 -24.58 23.28
C ASP A 868 -3.64 -24.80 24.64
N GLN A 869 -2.75 -25.80 24.74
CA GLN A 869 -2.03 -26.11 25.98
C GLN A 869 -0.91 -25.09 26.25
N LEU A 870 -0.21 -24.64 25.22
CA LEU A 870 0.79 -23.57 25.33
C LEU A 870 0.14 -22.25 25.76
N ALA A 871 -0.99 -21.87 25.14
CA ALA A 871 -1.76 -20.68 25.50
C ALA A 871 -2.24 -20.71 26.96
N GLN A 872 -2.60 -21.89 27.49
CA GLN A 872 -2.98 -22.06 28.89
C GLN A 872 -1.80 -21.84 29.85
N ILE A 873 -0.60 -22.33 29.52
CA ILE A 873 0.63 -22.12 30.31
C ILE A 873 1.01 -20.63 30.37
N PHE A 874 0.89 -19.89 29.26
CA PHE A 874 1.15 -18.45 29.26
C PHE A 874 0.12 -17.66 30.09
N LYS A 875 -1.17 -18.03 30.03
CA LYS A 875 -2.24 -17.40 30.83
C LYS A 875 -2.06 -17.55 32.35
N GLU A 876 -1.42 -18.61 32.84
CA GLU A 876 -1.12 -18.75 34.27
C GLU A 876 0.01 -17.81 34.74
N ARG A 877 1.01 -17.53 33.90
CA ARG A 877 2.16 -16.64 34.25
C ARG A 877 1.75 -15.17 34.34
N ALA A 878 0.81 -14.72 33.51
CA ALA A 878 0.35 -13.32 33.48
C ALA A 878 -0.22 -12.82 34.82
N LYS A 879 -0.89 -13.69 35.59
CA LYS A 879 -1.60 -13.33 36.84
C LYS A 879 -0.67 -13.07 38.04
N GLY A 880 0.64 -13.21 37.90
CA GLY A 880 1.57 -13.29 39.04
C GLY A 880 2.37 -12.04 39.43
N LYS A 881 2.41 -10.98 38.59
CA LYS A 881 3.34 -9.83 38.79
C LYS A 881 2.73 -8.42 38.64
N GLY A 882 1.48 -8.28 38.18
CA GLY A 882 1.04 -7.04 37.53
C GLY A 882 0.64 -5.82 38.39
N LYS A 883 0.11 -5.96 39.62
CA LYS A 883 -0.69 -4.86 40.22
C LYS A 883 0.10 -3.54 40.42
N ASP A 884 1.25 -3.58 41.10
CA ASP A 884 2.06 -2.37 41.36
C ASP A 884 2.58 -1.69 40.08
N GLU A 885 2.91 -2.48 39.04
CA GLU A 885 3.32 -1.93 37.74
C GLU A 885 2.16 -1.26 37.00
N ASN A 886 0.94 -1.82 37.11
CA ASN A 886 -0.22 -1.31 36.39
C ASN A 886 -0.64 0.08 36.88
N VAL A 887 -0.62 0.31 38.20
CA VAL A 887 -0.92 1.63 38.80
C VAL A 887 0.06 2.70 38.33
N GLN A 888 1.36 2.40 38.28
CA GLN A 888 2.39 3.35 37.81
C GLN A 888 2.29 3.62 36.29
N ARG A 889 1.89 2.61 35.49
CA ARG A 889 1.57 2.79 34.06
C ARG A 889 0.35 3.68 33.89
N GLU A 890 -0.74 3.42 34.60
CA GLU A 890 -1.98 4.20 34.49
C GLU A 890 -1.78 5.66 34.92
N ALA A 891 -1.08 5.92 36.02
CA ALA A 891 -0.70 7.28 36.41
C ALA A 891 0.16 7.99 35.33
N THR A 892 1.01 7.24 34.62
CA THR A 892 1.79 7.77 33.48
C THR A 892 0.89 8.03 32.26
N HIS A 893 -0.11 7.19 32.00
CA HIS A 893 -1.10 7.42 30.94
C HIS A 893 -2.01 8.62 31.27
N PHE A 894 -2.44 8.79 32.51
CA PHE A 894 -3.19 9.96 32.98
C PHE A 894 -2.40 11.25 32.75
N LYS A 895 -1.14 11.34 33.21
CA LYS A 895 -0.28 12.52 32.92
C LYS A 895 -0.12 12.77 31.42
N ASN A 896 -0.05 11.71 30.60
CA ASN A 896 -0.04 11.85 29.14
C ASN A 896 -1.36 12.41 28.57
N ARG A 897 -2.53 12.13 29.17
CA ARG A 897 -3.84 12.77 28.82
C ARG A 897 -3.86 14.24 29.22
N ILE A 898 -3.32 14.58 30.40
CA ILE A 898 -3.19 15.98 30.85
C ILE A 898 -2.29 16.79 29.90
N LEU A 899 -1.23 16.19 29.35
CA LEU A 899 -0.42 16.81 28.29
C LEU A 899 -1.22 17.08 27.00
N ASP A 900 -2.25 16.29 26.67
CA ASP A 900 -3.10 16.53 25.50
C ASP A 900 -3.93 17.81 25.65
N LEU A 901 -4.42 18.12 26.86
CA LEU A 901 -5.06 19.41 27.14
C LEU A 901 -4.09 20.58 26.87
N LEU A 902 -2.82 20.46 27.28
CA LEU A 902 -1.81 21.49 27.02
C LEU A 902 -1.48 21.61 25.52
N GLU A 903 -1.38 20.50 24.78
CA GLU A 903 -1.20 20.55 23.33
C GLU A 903 -2.42 21.17 22.62
N ILE A 904 -3.64 20.81 23.01
CA ILE A 904 -4.89 21.40 22.51
C ILE A 904 -4.88 22.92 22.75
N PHE A 905 -4.49 23.37 23.95
CA PHE A 905 -4.39 24.80 24.27
C PHE A 905 -3.35 25.51 23.38
N ILE A 906 -2.14 24.97 23.24
CA ILE A 906 -1.08 25.54 22.40
C ILE A 906 -1.52 25.62 20.92
N ARG A 907 -2.22 24.59 20.43
CA ARG A 907 -2.74 24.52 19.05
C ARG A 907 -3.91 25.49 18.81
N ARG A 908 -4.84 25.62 19.76
CA ARG A 908 -6.03 26.49 19.66
C ARG A 908 -5.70 27.97 19.90
N GLN A 909 -4.76 28.26 20.80
CA GLN A 909 -4.48 29.61 21.33
C GLN A 909 -3.01 30.05 21.12
N PRO A 910 -2.39 29.89 19.93
CA PRO A 910 -0.93 30.03 19.72
C PRO A 910 -0.35 31.42 19.99
N THR A 911 -1.19 32.46 20.09
CA THR A 911 -0.81 33.84 20.44
C THR A 911 -1.10 34.21 21.89
N ASN A 912 -1.62 33.29 22.71
CA ASN A 912 -1.98 33.56 24.10
C ASN A 912 -0.73 33.65 25.00
N PRO A 913 -0.56 34.70 25.83
CA PRO A 913 0.61 34.87 26.69
C PRO A 913 0.82 33.72 27.69
N LEU A 914 -0.23 33.00 28.07
CA LEU A 914 -0.16 31.87 29.00
C LEU A 914 0.76 30.73 28.52
N ILE A 915 1.02 30.60 27.21
CA ILE A 915 2.00 29.63 26.66
C ILE A 915 3.40 29.84 27.26
N VAL A 916 3.76 31.06 27.67
CA VAL A 916 5.05 31.34 28.34
C VAL A 916 5.13 30.63 29.70
N ARG A 917 4.02 30.57 30.44
CA ARG A 917 3.91 29.97 31.79
C ARG A 917 4.16 28.46 31.76
N LEU A 918 3.81 27.78 30.66
CA LEU A 918 4.00 26.34 30.47
C LEU A 918 5.47 25.91 30.31
N ILE A 919 6.33 26.78 29.78
CA ILE A 919 7.66 26.36 29.30
C ILE A 919 8.59 25.92 30.44
N VAL A 920 8.59 26.61 31.57
CA VAL A 920 9.47 26.29 32.72
C VAL A 920 9.00 25.05 33.51
N PRO A 921 7.69 24.85 33.78
CA PRO A 921 7.15 23.61 34.33
C PRO A 921 7.39 22.39 33.44
N LEU A 922 7.10 22.46 32.13
CA LEU A 922 7.30 21.32 31.22
C LEU A 922 8.78 20.97 31.03
N ILE A 923 9.68 21.94 31.02
CA ILE A 923 11.14 21.69 31.10
C ILE A 923 11.53 21.11 32.48
N GLY A 924 10.76 21.37 33.53
CA GLY A 924 10.90 20.71 34.84
C GLY A 924 10.56 19.22 34.75
N LEU A 925 9.42 18.88 34.14
CA LEU A 925 8.98 17.50 33.93
C LEU A 925 10.00 16.69 33.12
N VAL A 926 10.47 17.21 31.97
CA VAL A 926 11.53 16.59 31.14
C VAL A 926 12.84 16.35 31.91
N LEU A 927 13.12 17.10 32.98
CA LEU A 927 14.32 16.95 33.82
C LEU A 927 14.09 16.18 35.13
N GLY A 928 12.84 15.91 35.49
CA GLY A 928 12.45 15.33 36.79
C GLY A 928 11.86 13.92 36.70
N SER A 929 11.36 13.52 35.54
CA SER A 929 10.89 12.16 35.27
C SER A 929 12.01 11.13 35.39
N GLY A 930 11.68 9.96 35.97
CA GLY A 930 12.61 8.84 36.11
C GLY A 930 12.65 7.92 34.88
N SER A 931 13.35 6.80 35.00
CA SER A 931 13.35 5.73 33.99
C SER A 931 11.96 5.12 33.77
N ASP A 932 11.10 5.20 34.79
CA ASP A 932 9.69 4.83 34.80
C ASP A 932 8.78 5.80 34.00
N GLU A 933 9.20 7.05 33.80
CA GLU A 933 8.42 8.10 33.12
C GLU A 933 9.06 8.53 31.76
N THR A 934 9.78 7.62 31.11
CA THR A 934 10.47 7.89 29.82
C THR A 934 9.53 8.27 28.69
N GLN A 935 8.34 7.65 28.60
CA GLN A 935 7.32 8.03 27.62
C GLN A 935 6.80 9.46 27.87
N LEU A 936 6.51 9.81 29.14
CA LEU A 936 5.97 11.10 29.54
C LEU A 936 6.95 12.25 29.25
N SER A 937 8.22 12.07 29.63
CA SER A 937 9.29 13.02 29.32
C SER A 937 9.53 13.16 27.82
N THR A 938 9.44 12.07 27.05
CA THR A 938 9.54 12.09 25.58
C THR A 938 8.38 12.85 24.93
N LYS A 939 7.11 12.60 25.33
CA LYS A 939 5.94 13.35 24.86
C LYS A 939 6.07 14.84 25.19
N THR A 940 6.46 15.16 26.43
CA THR A 940 6.67 16.54 26.88
C THR A 940 7.74 17.27 26.07
N ALA A 941 8.89 16.64 25.83
CA ALA A 941 9.94 17.19 24.99
C ALA A 941 9.48 17.31 23.53
N GLY A 942 8.67 16.37 23.04
CA GLY A 942 7.97 16.44 21.76
C GLY A 942 7.10 17.70 21.62
N ILE A 943 6.26 18.01 22.60
CA ILE A 943 5.42 19.22 22.64
C ILE A 943 6.28 20.49 22.62
N LEU A 944 7.30 20.57 23.49
CA LEU A 944 8.22 21.71 23.58
C LEU A 944 8.98 21.97 22.26
N ARG A 945 9.52 20.92 21.63
CA ARG A 945 10.27 21.01 20.37
C ARG A 945 9.39 21.23 19.14
N SER A 946 8.23 20.58 19.07
CA SER A 946 7.41 20.54 17.85
C SER A 946 6.26 21.56 17.85
N ARG A 947 5.57 21.75 18.98
CA ARG A 947 4.36 22.58 19.08
C ARG A 947 4.62 23.99 19.57
N ILE A 948 5.59 24.19 20.49
CA ILE A 948 5.98 25.53 20.97
C ILE A 948 7.09 26.13 20.11
N SER A 949 8.25 25.47 20.03
CA SER A 949 9.47 26.07 19.44
C SER A 949 9.37 26.34 17.92
N LYS A 950 8.42 25.69 17.22
CA LYS A 950 8.16 25.89 15.78
C LYS A 950 7.05 26.92 15.46
N LEU A 951 6.39 27.52 16.46
CA LEU A 951 5.29 28.48 16.23
C LEU A 951 5.74 29.63 15.31
N LYS A 952 4.91 29.94 14.30
CA LYS A 952 5.15 31.02 13.32
C LYS A 952 4.83 32.38 13.93
N GLU A 953 3.69 32.49 14.58
CA GLU A 953 3.28 33.67 15.36
C GLU A 953 3.92 33.62 16.76
N VAL A 954 3.69 34.65 17.59
CA VAL A 954 4.19 34.73 18.98
C VAL A 954 3.22 35.52 19.87
N PRO A 955 3.13 35.23 21.18
CA PRO A 955 2.39 36.05 22.14
C PRO A 955 3.02 37.44 22.35
N THR A 956 2.70 38.40 21.48
CA THR A 956 3.25 39.77 21.56
C THR A 956 2.80 40.54 22.82
N SER A 957 1.75 40.07 23.51
CA SER A 957 1.16 40.68 24.70
C SER A 957 1.67 40.13 26.04
N ALA A 958 2.61 39.17 26.06
CA ALA A 958 3.20 38.67 27.31
C ALA A 958 4.05 39.75 28.02
N ASP A 959 4.14 39.74 29.35
CA ASP A 959 5.01 40.68 30.08
C ASP A 959 6.49 40.36 29.79
N LYS A 960 7.25 41.42 29.54
CA LYS A 960 8.69 41.36 29.30
C LYS A 960 9.45 40.75 30.47
N LYS A 961 8.97 40.94 31.70
CA LYS A 961 9.57 40.40 32.92
C LYS A 961 9.48 38.88 32.92
N ASP A 962 8.27 38.35 32.81
CA ASP A 962 7.97 36.93 32.93
C ASP A 962 8.71 36.12 31.83
N VAL A 963 8.72 36.64 30.60
CA VAL A 963 9.49 36.07 29.48
C VAL A 963 11.01 36.15 29.74
N THR A 964 11.49 37.22 30.37
CA THR A 964 12.92 37.36 30.76
C THR A 964 13.29 36.41 31.91
N GLU A 965 12.42 36.24 32.90
CA GLU A 965 12.63 35.38 34.06
C GLU A 965 12.62 33.90 33.64
N ALA A 966 11.67 33.50 32.79
CA ALA A 966 11.66 32.19 32.15
C ALA A 966 12.96 31.93 31.36
N LEU A 967 13.44 32.91 30.58
CA LEU A 967 14.70 32.78 29.83
C LEU A 967 15.92 32.65 30.76
N LYS A 968 15.95 33.41 31.87
CA LYS A 968 17.00 33.33 32.91
C LYS A 968 17.02 31.98 33.60
N GLU A 969 15.85 31.40 33.89
CA GLU A 969 15.73 30.07 34.49
C GLU A 969 16.14 28.96 33.50
N LEU A 970 15.67 29.01 32.24
CA LEU A 970 16.10 28.05 31.20
C LEU A 970 17.64 28.01 31.05
N HIS A 971 18.30 29.15 30.99
CA HIS A 971 19.77 29.21 30.93
C HIS A 971 20.47 28.82 32.24
N THR A 972 19.76 28.82 33.36
CA THR A 972 20.27 28.35 34.65
C THR A 972 20.13 26.83 34.79
N ARG A 973 19.13 26.21 34.13
CA ARG A 973 19.04 24.75 33.92
C ARG A 973 20.04 24.27 32.86
N ALA A 974 20.20 24.99 31.76
CA ALA A 974 21.18 24.67 30.71
C ALA A 974 22.63 24.58 31.22
N ARG A 975 22.99 25.34 32.27
CA ARG A 975 24.31 25.33 32.94
C ARG A 975 24.52 24.16 33.93
N LYS A 976 23.55 23.23 34.03
CA LYS A 976 23.50 22.11 35.00
C LYS A 976 23.02 20.78 34.41
N VAL A 977 22.53 20.76 33.17
CA VAL A 977 21.90 19.58 32.56
C VAL A 977 22.94 18.71 31.85
N HIS A 978 23.04 17.44 32.21
CA HIS A 978 24.00 16.51 31.62
C HIS A 978 23.48 15.80 30.35
N SER A 979 22.16 15.75 30.15
CA SER A 979 21.54 15.17 28.93
C SER A 979 21.63 16.11 27.73
N ALA A 980 22.15 15.61 26.62
CA ALA A 980 22.30 16.36 25.37
C ALA A 980 20.95 16.70 24.71
N ASP A 981 19.95 15.81 24.80
CA ASP A 981 18.62 16.05 24.23
C ASP A 981 17.80 17.03 25.08
N ALA A 982 17.92 16.95 26.41
CA ALA A 982 17.35 17.96 27.30
C ALA A 982 17.98 19.34 27.06
N LEU A 983 19.31 19.42 26.86
CA LEU A 983 19.99 20.66 26.46
C LEU A 983 19.51 21.19 25.09
N ALA A 984 19.28 20.30 24.11
CA ALA A 984 18.73 20.68 22.81
C ALA A 984 17.30 21.22 22.92
N THR A 985 16.47 20.62 23.80
CA THR A 985 15.10 21.04 24.08
C THR A 985 15.05 22.40 24.77
N ILE A 986 15.90 22.61 25.79
CA ILE A 986 16.09 23.91 26.45
C ILE A 986 16.56 24.97 25.44
N SER A 987 17.51 24.63 24.56
CA SER A 987 18.00 25.55 23.51
C SER A 987 16.86 26.03 22.60
N GLN A 988 16.01 25.11 22.11
CA GLN A 988 14.87 25.47 21.26
C GLN A 988 13.87 26.37 21.99
N CYS A 989 13.60 26.10 23.28
CA CYS A 989 12.74 26.94 24.12
C CYS A 989 13.34 28.33 24.39
N SER A 990 14.64 28.43 24.67
CA SER A 990 15.36 29.71 24.77
C SER A 990 15.28 30.52 23.48
N LEU A 991 15.41 29.88 22.31
CA LEU A 991 15.27 30.54 21.02
C LEU A 991 13.84 31.05 20.77
N TYR A 992 12.81 30.41 21.35
CA TYR A 992 11.42 30.85 21.30
C TYR A 992 11.15 32.03 22.25
N LEU A 993 11.63 31.99 23.51
CA LEU A 993 11.51 33.12 24.43
C LEU A 993 12.29 34.35 23.91
N ALA A 994 13.48 34.14 23.33
CA ALA A 994 14.20 35.19 22.63
C ALA A 994 13.39 35.77 21.45
N LYS A 995 12.66 34.95 20.68
CA LYS A 995 11.78 35.40 19.60
C LYS A 995 10.74 36.42 20.10
N ILE A 996 10.13 36.15 21.25
CA ILE A 996 9.13 37.03 21.88
C ILE A 996 9.77 38.36 22.30
N LEU A 997 10.86 38.31 23.07
CA LEU A 997 11.57 39.51 23.55
C LEU A 997 12.07 40.40 22.38
N LEU A 998 12.60 39.79 21.32
CA LEU A 998 13.08 40.52 20.14
C LEU A 998 11.92 41.14 19.34
N HIS A 999 10.79 40.45 19.18
CA HIS A 999 9.59 41.05 18.58
C HIS A 999 9.03 42.21 19.43
N GLN A 1000 9.27 42.19 20.74
CA GLN A 1000 8.95 43.28 21.66
C GLN A 1000 10.08 44.34 21.79
N GLN A 1001 11.11 44.31 20.94
CA GLN A 1001 12.25 45.23 20.94
C GLN A 1001 13.05 45.26 22.26
N SER A 1002 13.26 44.08 22.86
CA SER A 1002 13.92 43.90 24.17
C SER A 1002 15.18 43.04 24.05
N GLU A 1003 16.24 43.56 23.42
CA GLU A 1003 17.46 42.79 23.12
C GLU A 1003 18.36 42.54 24.34
N GLU A 1004 18.53 43.51 25.25
CA GLU A 1004 19.54 43.39 26.32
C GLU A 1004 19.33 42.20 27.27
N PRO A 1005 18.10 41.82 27.71
CA PRO A 1005 17.92 40.62 28.53
C PRO A 1005 18.34 39.33 27.81
N VAL A 1006 18.20 39.26 26.48
CA VAL A 1006 18.69 38.12 25.68
C VAL A 1006 20.21 38.13 25.64
N LEU A 1007 20.83 39.30 25.44
CA LEU A 1007 22.28 39.47 25.40
C LEU A 1007 22.94 39.18 26.75
N GLU A 1008 22.37 39.67 27.86
CA GLU A 1008 22.79 39.41 29.24
C GLU A 1008 22.90 37.90 29.50
N VAL A 1009 21.82 37.17 29.19
CA VAL A 1009 21.68 35.74 29.50
C VAL A 1009 22.57 34.87 28.61
N TYR A 1010 22.67 35.14 27.31
CA TYR A 1010 23.61 34.42 26.44
C TYR A 1010 25.08 34.74 26.78
N ARG A 1011 25.39 35.97 27.23
CA ARG A 1011 26.74 36.37 27.69
C ARG A 1011 27.15 35.66 28.98
N GLU A 1012 26.23 35.46 29.92
CA GLU A 1012 26.45 34.63 31.11
C GLU A 1012 26.74 33.17 30.75
N SER A 1013 25.88 32.54 29.94
CA SER A 1013 26.07 31.14 29.51
C SER A 1013 27.38 30.95 28.75
N LEU A 1014 27.73 31.90 27.87
CA LEU A 1014 28.99 31.87 27.12
C LEU A 1014 30.21 32.00 28.06
N THR A 1015 30.10 32.80 29.12
CA THR A 1015 31.17 32.96 30.12
C THR A 1015 31.40 31.68 30.91
N ASP A 1016 30.35 31.00 31.39
CA ASP A 1016 30.46 29.69 32.04
C ASP A 1016 31.08 28.65 31.09
N PHE A 1017 30.51 28.49 29.88
CA PHE A 1017 30.98 27.56 28.85
C PHE A 1017 32.49 27.65 28.58
N VAL A 1018 33.03 28.87 28.48
CA VAL A 1018 34.43 29.12 28.10
C VAL A 1018 35.41 29.05 29.29
N THR A 1019 34.99 29.45 30.49
CA THR A 1019 35.88 29.58 31.65
C THR A 1019 35.84 28.38 32.60
N ARG A 1020 34.78 27.57 32.57
CA ARG A 1020 34.60 26.39 33.44
C ARG A 1020 34.95 25.10 32.71
N LYS A 1021 35.88 24.31 33.28
CA LYS A 1021 36.35 23.05 32.67
C LYS A 1021 35.26 21.99 32.54
N ALA A 1022 34.36 21.91 33.51
CA ALA A 1022 33.20 21.03 33.52
C ALA A 1022 31.91 21.89 33.44
N SER A 1023 31.63 22.38 32.23
CA SER A 1023 30.39 23.06 31.86
C SER A 1023 29.73 22.24 30.76
N ASP A 1024 28.46 21.89 30.97
CA ASP A 1024 27.70 20.95 30.17
C ASP A 1024 27.18 21.57 28.85
N LEU A 1025 27.29 22.90 28.73
CA LEU A 1025 27.01 23.62 27.50
C LEU A 1025 27.95 23.18 26.36
N ASN A 1026 27.41 23.17 25.15
CA ASN A 1026 28.11 22.80 23.91
C ASN A 1026 28.10 23.96 22.89
N THR A 1027 28.87 23.86 21.80
CA THR A 1027 28.90 24.89 20.76
C THR A 1027 27.56 25.06 20.06
N LYS A 1028 26.85 23.96 19.78
CA LYS A 1028 25.55 23.95 19.10
C LYS A 1028 24.52 24.89 19.76
N PHE A 1029 24.48 24.93 21.09
CA PHE A 1029 23.63 25.85 21.87
C PHE A 1029 23.82 27.33 21.48
N PHE A 1030 25.06 27.75 21.21
CA PHE A 1030 25.39 29.12 20.79
C PHE A 1030 25.32 29.30 19.27
N ASP A 1031 25.78 28.31 18.50
CA ASP A 1031 25.71 28.32 17.03
C ASP A 1031 24.27 28.49 16.53
N ASP A 1032 23.31 27.81 17.16
CA ASP A 1032 21.90 27.87 16.74
C ASP A 1032 21.28 29.24 17.09
N PHE A 1033 21.71 29.90 18.18
CA PHE A 1033 21.38 31.32 18.46
C PHE A 1033 22.01 32.27 17.43
N ILE A 1034 23.30 32.11 17.11
CA ILE A 1034 24.02 32.94 16.13
C ILE A 1034 23.38 32.82 14.74
N LYS A 1035 22.98 31.61 14.33
CA LYS A 1035 22.29 31.36 13.04
C LYS A 1035 20.86 31.92 13.02
N ARG A 1036 20.14 31.88 14.16
CA ARG A 1036 18.73 32.31 14.25
C ARG A 1036 18.56 33.82 14.39
N TYR A 1037 19.42 34.48 15.18
CA TYR A 1037 19.34 35.92 15.48
C TYR A 1037 20.67 36.65 15.21
N PRO A 1038 21.22 36.60 13.98
CA PRO A 1038 22.59 37.04 13.68
C PRO A 1038 22.85 38.53 13.92
N GLY A 1039 21.85 39.39 13.75
CA GLY A 1039 21.97 40.82 14.06
C GLY A 1039 22.17 41.10 15.55
N VAL A 1040 21.44 40.38 16.41
CA VAL A 1040 21.55 40.48 17.88
C VAL A 1040 22.84 39.82 18.35
N ALA A 1041 23.13 38.61 17.87
CA ALA A 1041 24.34 37.88 18.20
C ALA A 1041 25.63 38.65 17.84
N TRP A 1042 25.59 39.56 16.86
CA TRP A 1042 26.70 40.46 16.54
C TRP A 1042 27.12 41.35 17.71
N SER A 1043 26.23 41.68 18.65
CA SER A 1043 26.60 42.43 19.87
C SER A 1043 27.58 41.66 20.76
N LEU A 1044 27.53 40.33 20.77
CA LEU A 1044 28.44 39.45 21.53
C LEU A 1044 29.85 39.31 20.90
N ARG A 1045 30.12 39.94 19.75
CA ARG A 1045 31.42 39.84 19.04
C ARG A 1045 32.64 40.22 19.89
N LYS A 1046 32.46 41.16 20.84
CA LYS A 1046 33.52 41.58 21.77
C LYS A 1046 33.65 40.59 22.92
N ASP A 1047 32.52 40.17 23.49
CA ASP A 1047 32.47 39.16 24.56
C ASP A 1047 33.17 37.86 24.11
N LEU A 1048 32.88 37.37 22.89
CA LEU A 1048 33.57 36.24 22.26
C LEU A 1048 35.08 36.46 22.12
N LEU A 1049 35.51 37.64 21.65
CA LEU A 1049 36.93 37.92 21.41
C LEU A 1049 37.72 38.04 22.73
N ASP A 1050 37.12 38.62 23.76
CA ASP A 1050 37.68 38.73 25.11
C ASP A 1050 37.68 37.37 25.84
N LEU A 1051 36.68 36.52 25.59
CA LEU A 1051 36.60 35.17 26.15
C LEU A 1051 37.59 34.21 25.48
N SER A 1052 37.99 34.42 24.22
CA SER A 1052 39.04 33.61 23.57
C SER A 1052 40.40 33.72 24.29
N GLU A 1053 40.68 34.85 24.95
CA GLU A 1053 41.89 35.03 25.78
C GLU A 1053 41.72 34.53 27.22
N LYS A 1054 40.49 34.26 27.67
CA LYS A 1054 40.12 33.78 29.02
C LYS A 1054 39.75 32.30 29.07
N ALA A 1055 39.80 31.59 27.94
CA ALA A 1055 39.40 30.20 27.81
C ALA A 1055 40.23 29.26 28.68
N VAL A 1056 39.55 28.35 29.39
CA VAL A 1056 40.16 27.43 30.37
C VAL A 1056 41.15 26.42 29.77
N ASN A 1057 41.07 26.18 28.46
CA ASN A 1057 42.01 25.37 27.70
C ASN A 1057 41.94 25.71 26.19
N THR A 1058 42.92 25.22 25.42
CA THR A 1058 43.01 25.42 23.97
C THR A 1058 41.81 24.86 23.19
N TYR A 1059 41.11 23.85 23.72
CA TYR A 1059 39.92 23.28 23.07
C TYR A 1059 38.72 24.24 23.17
N ARG A 1060 38.40 24.76 24.38
CA ARG A 1060 37.40 25.84 24.55
C ARG A 1060 37.78 27.09 23.75
N GLN A 1061 39.07 27.45 23.70
CA GLN A 1061 39.54 28.56 22.85
C GLN A 1061 39.23 28.33 21.36
N THR A 1062 39.45 27.10 20.87
CA THR A 1062 39.13 26.72 19.48
C THR A 1062 37.62 26.73 19.23
N GLN A 1063 36.80 26.29 20.20
CA GLN A 1063 35.34 26.40 20.14
C GLN A 1063 34.87 27.86 20.07
N VAL A 1064 35.49 28.80 20.80
CA VAL A 1064 35.19 30.24 20.69
C VAL A 1064 35.56 30.79 19.31
N PHE A 1065 36.67 30.36 18.71
CA PHE A 1065 37.00 30.72 17.33
C PHE A 1065 35.99 30.15 16.32
N HIS A 1066 35.43 28.96 16.55
CA HIS A 1066 34.34 28.44 15.72
C HIS A 1066 33.07 29.29 15.83
N LEU A 1067 32.66 29.69 17.03
CA LEU A 1067 31.51 30.60 17.21
C LEU A 1067 31.74 31.96 16.53
N LEU A 1068 32.97 32.49 16.56
CA LEU A 1068 33.36 33.67 15.78
C LEU A 1068 33.34 33.41 14.26
N GLU A 1069 33.65 32.20 13.79
CA GLU A 1069 33.55 31.80 12.39
C GLU A 1069 32.09 31.73 11.93
N THR A 1070 31.20 31.10 12.70
CA THR A 1070 29.75 31.11 12.48
C THR A 1070 29.21 32.54 12.43
N LEU A 1071 29.60 33.39 13.40
CA LEU A 1071 29.15 34.78 13.46
C LEU A 1071 29.61 35.61 12.24
N LEU A 1072 30.87 35.46 11.81
CA LEU A 1072 31.36 36.12 10.59
C LEU A 1072 30.75 35.54 9.31
N ASN A 1073 30.34 34.27 9.29
CA ASN A 1073 29.61 33.68 8.16
C ASN A 1073 28.18 34.22 8.05
N GLN A 1074 27.55 34.65 9.15
CA GLN A 1074 26.20 35.24 9.17
C GLN A 1074 26.14 36.76 8.93
N LEU A 1075 27.28 37.47 8.95
CA LEU A 1075 27.35 38.90 8.58
C LEU A 1075 26.60 39.29 7.27
N PRO A 1076 26.60 38.48 6.19
CA PRO A 1076 25.80 38.71 4.99
C PRO A 1076 24.29 38.90 5.21
N SER A 1077 23.76 38.32 6.29
CA SER A 1077 22.33 38.21 6.62
C SER A 1077 21.94 38.95 7.90
N SER A 1078 22.93 39.48 8.63
CA SER A 1078 22.77 40.10 9.97
C SER A 1078 22.13 41.49 9.98
N GLY A 1079 22.06 42.18 8.84
CA GLY A 1079 21.66 43.60 8.76
C GLY A 1079 22.69 44.60 9.31
N THR A 1080 23.83 44.14 9.82
CA THR A 1080 24.87 44.98 10.46
C THR A 1080 25.45 46.04 9.52
N LEU A 1081 25.68 47.24 10.05
CA LEU A 1081 26.31 48.34 9.31
C LEU A 1081 27.78 48.05 8.92
N PRO A 1082 28.20 48.35 7.68
CA PRO A 1082 29.58 48.21 7.21
C PRO A 1082 30.64 48.82 8.15
N GLU A 1083 30.34 49.97 8.76
CA GLU A 1083 31.26 50.68 9.66
C GLU A 1083 31.57 49.88 10.94
N GLU A 1084 30.57 49.21 11.52
CA GLU A 1084 30.77 48.36 12.70
C GLU A 1084 31.66 47.15 12.37
N ILE A 1085 31.45 46.53 11.20
CA ILE A 1085 32.27 45.41 10.72
C ILE A 1085 33.72 45.87 10.56
N LEU A 1086 33.94 46.99 9.86
CA LEU A 1086 35.27 47.58 9.66
C LEU A 1086 35.93 48.02 10.98
N SER A 1087 35.15 48.39 12.01
CA SER A 1087 35.65 48.73 13.35
C SER A 1087 36.17 47.52 14.13
N PHE A 1088 35.60 46.33 13.92
CA PHE A 1088 35.91 45.11 14.66
C PHE A 1088 37.06 44.29 14.06
N MET A 1089 37.23 44.33 12.73
CA MET A 1089 38.26 43.56 12.02
C MET A 1089 39.70 43.86 12.47
N PRO A 1090 40.10 45.09 12.86
CA PRO A 1090 41.41 45.36 13.46
C PRO A 1090 41.65 44.61 14.79
N THR A 1091 40.66 44.60 15.69
CA THR A 1091 40.74 43.86 16.98
C THR A 1091 40.80 42.36 16.75
N LEU A 1092 39.96 41.83 15.84
CA LEU A 1092 40.00 40.43 15.42
C LEU A 1092 41.38 40.03 14.87
N ARG A 1093 41.90 40.76 13.88
CA ARG A 1093 43.24 40.55 13.31
C ARG A 1093 44.31 40.47 14.41
N GLU A 1094 44.24 41.37 15.39
CA GLU A 1094 45.23 41.42 16.46
C GLU A 1094 45.20 40.19 17.36
N ASN A 1095 44.02 39.82 17.88
CA ASN A 1095 43.82 38.62 18.69
C ASN A 1095 44.25 37.34 17.93
N LEU A 1096 43.87 37.19 16.66
CA LEU A 1096 44.29 36.05 15.84
C LEU A 1096 45.82 36.02 15.65
N SER A 1097 46.44 37.15 15.34
CA SER A 1097 47.90 37.24 15.17
C SER A 1097 48.67 36.94 16.46
N ARG A 1098 48.14 37.36 17.61
CA ARG A 1098 48.66 37.12 18.96
C ARG A 1098 48.57 35.64 19.32
N THR A 1099 47.42 35.02 19.06
CA THR A 1099 47.18 33.58 19.28
C THR A 1099 48.09 32.72 18.40
N ILE A 1100 48.23 33.03 17.11
CA ILE A 1100 49.14 32.28 16.22
C ILE A 1100 50.59 32.44 16.67
N SER A 1101 51.03 33.62 17.12
CA SER A 1101 52.38 33.76 17.70
C SER A 1101 52.56 32.90 18.95
N LYS A 1102 51.64 32.98 19.93
CA LYS A 1102 51.72 32.15 21.15
C LYS A 1102 51.80 30.66 20.82
N ALA A 1103 51.00 30.17 19.86
CA ALA A 1103 51.02 28.78 19.43
C ALA A 1103 52.32 28.35 18.69
N CYS A 1104 53.12 29.30 18.18
CA CYS A 1104 54.48 29.06 17.70
C CYS A 1104 55.52 29.03 18.83
N ASP A 1105 55.21 29.63 19.98
CA ASP A 1105 56.08 29.74 21.14
C ASP A 1105 55.73 28.65 22.21
N GLU A 1106 54.52 28.07 22.16
CA GLU A 1106 53.97 27.02 23.05
C GLU A 1106 53.86 25.62 22.39
N THR A 1107 53.92 24.56 23.20
CA THR A 1107 53.76 23.15 22.78
C THR A 1107 52.31 22.65 22.78
N SER A 1108 51.41 23.34 23.48
CA SER A 1108 50.00 22.99 23.76
C SER A 1108 49.11 22.87 22.52
N THR A 1109 49.30 23.75 21.54
CA THR A 1109 48.35 23.96 20.44
C THR A 1109 48.66 23.08 19.23
N THR A 1110 47.69 22.27 18.77
CA THR A 1110 47.87 21.35 17.64
C THR A 1110 47.92 22.08 16.29
N PRO A 1111 48.53 21.47 15.24
CA PRO A 1111 48.42 21.99 13.88
C PRO A 1111 46.97 22.03 13.34
N ALA A 1112 46.05 21.25 13.91
CA ALA A 1112 44.63 21.29 13.57
C ALA A 1112 43.99 22.59 14.06
N HIS A 1113 44.09 22.90 15.37
CA HIS A 1113 43.52 24.13 15.95
C HIS A 1113 44.04 25.38 15.21
N LEU A 1114 45.32 25.39 14.83
CA LEU A 1114 45.90 26.48 14.04
C LEU A 1114 45.28 26.63 12.64
N LYS A 1115 44.88 25.55 11.96
CA LYS A 1115 44.16 25.66 10.68
C LYS A 1115 42.86 26.44 10.86
N ASP A 1116 42.15 26.24 11.96
CA ASP A 1116 40.84 26.86 12.19
C ASP A 1116 40.97 28.36 12.54
N VAL A 1117 42.00 28.73 13.31
CA VAL A 1117 42.38 30.15 13.50
C VAL A 1117 42.75 30.81 12.15
N PHE A 1118 43.39 30.06 11.24
CA PHE A 1118 43.67 30.53 9.88
C PHE A 1118 42.44 30.59 8.95
N LYS A 1119 41.47 29.67 9.07
CA LYS A 1119 40.16 29.77 8.39
C LYS A 1119 39.43 31.03 8.81
N LEU A 1120 39.33 31.28 10.12
CA LEU A 1120 38.70 32.45 10.69
C LEU A 1120 39.36 33.76 10.22
N ALA A 1121 40.70 33.80 10.14
CA ALA A 1121 41.43 34.93 9.58
C ALA A 1121 41.12 35.14 8.08
N LEU A 1122 41.12 34.07 7.27
CA LEU A 1122 40.74 34.14 5.85
C LEU A 1122 39.30 34.61 5.65
N LEU A 1123 38.35 34.16 6.49
CA LEU A 1123 36.97 34.61 6.48
C LEU A 1123 36.86 36.10 6.87
N GLY A 1124 37.57 36.55 7.91
CA GLY A 1124 37.65 37.96 8.28
C GLY A 1124 38.15 38.86 7.15
N VAL A 1125 39.19 38.43 6.40
CA VAL A 1125 39.66 39.14 5.20
C VAL A 1125 38.61 39.17 4.10
N ARG A 1126 37.88 38.05 3.86
CA ARG A 1126 36.79 38.00 2.87
C ARG A 1126 35.65 38.97 3.22
N GLN A 1127 35.17 38.97 4.46
CA GLN A 1127 34.11 39.88 4.90
C GLN A 1127 34.59 41.34 4.91
N THR A 1128 35.84 41.61 5.32
CA THR A 1128 36.44 42.95 5.17
C THR A 1128 36.42 43.40 3.71
N LYS A 1129 36.83 42.54 2.77
CA LYS A 1129 36.83 42.84 1.33
C LYS A 1129 35.42 43.05 0.74
N ARG A 1130 34.38 42.46 1.35
CA ARG A 1130 32.98 42.65 0.97
C ARG A 1130 32.43 44.04 1.35
N VAL A 1131 32.92 44.64 2.44
CA VAL A 1131 32.37 45.89 3.00
C VAL A 1131 33.32 47.09 2.98
N ALA A 1132 34.62 46.88 2.75
CA ALA A 1132 35.60 47.97 2.67
C ALA A 1132 35.43 48.80 1.38
N PRO A 1133 35.37 50.14 1.47
CA PRO A 1133 35.18 50.99 0.29
C PRO A 1133 36.43 51.09 -0.60
N LYS A 1134 37.60 50.69 -0.11
CA LYS A 1134 38.87 50.69 -0.85
C LYS A 1134 39.73 49.48 -0.53
N LEU A 1135 40.57 49.08 -1.49
CA LEU A 1135 41.61 48.06 -1.28
C LEU A 1135 42.68 48.50 -0.25
N GLU A 1136 42.94 49.80 -0.17
CA GLU A 1136 43.82 50.44 0.82
C GLU A 1136 43.39 50.11 2.27
N ASP A 1137 42.07 50.08 2.51
CA ASP A 1137 41.52 49.79 3.84
C ASP A 1137 41.74 48.33 4.26
N ILE A 1138 41.73 47.38 3.30
CA ILE A 1138 42.03 45.97 3.59
C ILE A 1138 43.49 45.84 4.06
N ALA A 1139 44.43 46.48 3.38
CA ALA A 1139 45.84 46.50 3.77
C ALA A 1139 46.05 47.21 5.13
N ARG A 1140 45.36 48.32 5.38
CA ARG A 1140 45.37 49.08 6.64
C ARG A 1140 44.81 48.29 7.82
N ILE A 1141 43.70 47.56 7.61
CA ILE A 1141 43.03 46.76 8.63
C ILE A 1141 43.82 45.48 8.94
N TRP A 1142 44.26 44.73 7.92
CA TRP A 1142 44.84 43.40 8.13
C TRP A 1142 46.37 43.36 8.24
N LYS A 1143 47.09 44.43 7.86
CA LYS A 1143 48.55 44.59 7.97
C LYS A 1143 49.35 43.39 7.38
N PRO A 1144 49.58 43.34 6.05
CA PRO A 1144 50.30 42.22 5.40
C PRO A 1144 51.67 41.87 6.01
N ALA A 1145 52.35 42.86 6.62
CA ALA A 1145 53.63 42.65 7.31
C ALA A 1145 53.53 41.67 8.49
N THR A 1146 52.52 41.79 9.38
CA THR A 1146 52.41 40.92 10.55
C THR A 1146 52.15 39.47 10.16
N TRP A 1147 51.43 39.23 9.05
CA TRP A 1147 51.26 37.88 8.51
C TRP A 1147 52.53 37.34 7.87
N THR A 1148 53.34 38.21 7.23
CA THR A 1148 54.66 37.83 6.70
C THR A 1148 55.63 37.41 7.82
N GLU A 1149 55.61 38.12 8.96
CA GLU A 1149 56.36 37.77 10.17
C GLU A 1149 55.90 36.44 10.78
N LEU A 1150 54.58 36.21 10.87
CA LEU A 1150 54.02 34.94 11.34
C LEU A 1150 54.36 33.77 10.38
N GLN A 1151 54.38 34.00 9.07
CA GLN A 1151 54.81 33.00 8.08
C GLN A 1151 56.27 32.60 8.31
N ALA A 1152 57.14 33.55 8.65
CA ALA A 1152 58.54 33.28 8.99
C ALA A 1152 58.67 32.51 10.32
N LYS A 1153 57.94 32.90 11.37
CA LYS A 1153 57.88 32.16 12.65
C LYS A 1153 57.44 30.70 12.45
N LEU A 1154 56.36 30.47 11.69
CA LEU A 1154 55.84 29.13 11.40
C LEU A 1154 56.84 28.26 10.64
N GLY A 1155 57.56 28.84 9.67
CA GLY A 1155 58.60 28.12 8.92
C GLY A 1155 59.85 27.78 9.74
N ALA A 1156 60.13 28.53 10.81
CA ALA A 1156 61.24 28.30 11.73
C ALA A 1156 60.91 27.31 12.88
N ASN A 1157 59.62 27.03 13.13
CA ASN A 1157 59.21 26.13 14.19
C ASN A 1157 59.21 24.67 13.71
N GLU A 1158 60.11 23.84 14.26
CA GLU A 1158 60.27 22.41 13.91
C GLU A 1158 58.97 21.59 13.98
N ARG A 1159 58.08 21.91 14.92
CA ARG A 1159 56.80 21.21 15.18
C ARG A 1159 55.70 21.59 14.17
N LEU A 1160 55.78 22.77 13.56
CA LEU A 1160 54.73 23.34 12.70
C LEU A 1160 55.14 23.45 11.22
N LYS A 1161 56.44 23.55 10.91
CA LYS A 1161 56.97 23.68 9.54
C LYS A 1161 56.61 22.52 8.60
N SER A 1162 56.32 21.35 9.15
CA SER A 1162 55.86 20.16 8.43
C SER A 1162 54.44 20.33 7.86
N SER A 1163 53.62 21.20 8.44
CA SER A 1163 52.25 21.46 7.99
C SER A 1163 52.22 22.47 6.85
N THR A 1164 52.43 21.99 5.63
CA THR A 1164 52.38 22.79 4.38
C THR A 1164 51.09 23.62 4.26
N ALA A 1165 49.97 23.12 4.79
CA ALA A 1165 48.68 23.79 4.84
C ALA A 1165 48.71 25.12 5.62
N LEU A 1166 49.35 25.17 6.80
CA LEU A 1166 49.44 26.39 7.61
C LEU A 1166 50.23 27.49 6.88
N GLY A 1167 51.37 27.12 6.28
CA GLY A 1167 52.16 28.01 5.45
C GLY A 1167 51.41 28.47 4.18
N GLY A 1168 50.55 27.62 3.62
CA GLY A 1168 49.67 27.96 2.50
C GLY A 1168 48.59 28.98 2.86
N MET A 1169 47.85 28.75 3.95
CA MET A 1169 46.81 29.66 4.43
C MET A 1169 47.37 31.04 4.81
N CYS A 1170 48.54 31.08 5.47
CA CYS A 1170 49.20 32.34 5.81
C CYS A 1170 49.62 33.13 4.56
N LYS A 1171 50.19 32.47 3.53
CA LYS A 1171 50.48 33.07 2.21
C LYS A 1171 49.21 33.61 1.55
N GLN A 1172 48.09 32.90 1.64
CA GLN A 1172 46.81 33.33 1.07
C GLN A 1172 46.29 34.60 1.75
N ILE A 1173 46.43 34.74 3.07
CA ILE A 1173 46.08 36.00 3.78
C ILE A 1173 46.94 37.16 3.28
N ILE A 1174 48.26 36.96 3.16
CA ILE A 1174 49.19 37.99 2.65
C ILE A 1174 48.78 38.43 1.23
N GLN A 1175 48.50 37.47 0.34
CA GLN A 1175 48.04 37.76 -1.03
C GLN A 1175 46.68 38.49 -1.07
N MET A 1176 45.73 38.12 -0.21
CA MET A 1176 44.40 38.74 -0.17
C MET A 1176 44.37 40.13 0.48
N THR A 1177 45.45 40.52 1.19
CA THR A 1177 45.55 41.79 1.92
C THR A 1177 46.54 42.78 1.29
N GLN A 1178 47.33 42.37 0.29
CA GLN A 1178 48.14 43.25 -0.53
C GLN A 1178 47.33 43.81 -1.71
N ALA A 1179 47.41 45.13 -1.93
CA ALA A 1179 46.81 45.77 -3.10
C ALA A 1179 47.68 45.56 -4.35
N GLN A 1180 47.14 44.91 -5.39
CA GLN A 1180 47.77 44.88 -6.71
C GLN A 1180 47.23 46.01 -7.60
N GLU A 1181 48.11 46.92 -8.01
CA GLU A 1181 47.81 47.86 -9.09
C GLU A 1181 47.83 47.13 -10.44
N GLY A 1182 46.81 47.37 -11.27
CA GLY A 1182 46.56 46.57 -12.47
C GLY A 1182 47.48 46.89 -13.65
N LYS A 1183 48.05 45.84 -14.28
CA LYS A 1183 48.55 45.91 -15.67
C LYS A 1183 47.49 45.41 -16.65
N LYS A 1184 47.31 46.18 -17.73
CA LYS A 1184 46.17 46.10 -18.66
C LYS A 1184 46.22 44.84 -19.55
N GLY A 1185 45.26 43.93 -19.36
CA GLY A 1185 44.83 42.99 -20.41
C GLY A 1185 43.75 43.63 -21.28
N LYS A 1186 43.99 43.81 -22.58
CA LYS A 1186 43.05 44.50 -23.49
C LYS A 1186 42.15 43.49 -24.21
N LYS A 1187 40.99 43.21 -23.62
CA LYS A 1187 39.83 42.42 -24.14
C LYS A 1187 40.16 41.15 -24.95
N SER A 1188 40.07 40.00 -24.29
CA SER A 1188 39.26 38.89 -24.82
C SER A 1188 37.90 38.95 -24.11
N GLU A 1189 36.82 39.20 -24.86
CA GLU A 1189 35.50 39.47 -24.29
C GLU A 1189 34.45 38.55 -24.93
N LYS A 1190 33.70 37.82 -24.08
CA LYS A 1190 32.55 36.95 -24.38
C LYS A 1190 32.69 35.88 -25.49
N SER A 1191 33.11 34.70 -25.03
CA SER A 1191 32.15 33.60 -24.79
C SER A 1191 32.54 32.95 -23.46
N GLU A 1192 31.96 33.32 -22.32
CA GLU A 1192 30.57 33.08 -21.94
C GLU A 1192 30.22 31.58 -21.98
N LYS A 1193 30.42 30.91 -20.84
CA LYS A 1193 29.60 29.77 -20.44
C LYS A 1193 29.07 30.07 -19.04
N VAL A 1194 27.83 30.52 -18.99
CA VAL A 1194 27.01 30.60 -17.78
C VAL A 1194 26.37 29.21 -17.57
N GLU A 1195 26.24 28.81 -16.31
CA GLU A 1195 25.33 27.80 -15.74
C GLU A 1195 24.96 26.51 -16.52
N LYS A 1196 25.25 25.37 -15.88
CA LYS A 1196 24.21 24.57 -15.21
C LYS A 1196 24.47 24.67 -13.69
N SER A 1197 23.56 24.52 -12.73
CA SER A 1197 22.09 24.34 -12.70
C SER A 1197 21.48 23.25 -13.58
N GLY A 1198 21.04 22.14 -12.95
CA GLY A 1198 20.03 21.24 -13.52
C GLY A 1198 20.44 19.76 -13.58
N LYS A 1199 19.69 18.97 -12.79
CA LYS A 1199 19.52 17.50 -12.74
C LYS A 1199 20.14 16.67 -13.89
N GLY A 1200 20.65 15.50 -13.52
CA GLY A 1200 20.13 14.22 -14.02
C GLY A 1200 20.66 13.64 -15.33
N GLU A 1201 20.65 12.30 -15.36
CA GLU A 1201 20.72 11.35 -16.48
C GLU A 1201 21.96 11.30 -17.41
N LYS A 1202 22.65 10.16 -17.27
CA LYS A 1202 23.01 9.18 -18.33
C LYS A 1202 23.57 9.69 -19.69
N GLY A 1203 24.89 9.51 -19.83
CA GLY A 1203 25.42 8.64 -20.90
C GLY A 1203 26.23 9.25 -22.07
N GLY A 1204 27.26 8.51 -22.52
CA GLY A 1204 27.65 8.51 -23.95
C GLY A 1204 28.85 9.34 -24.42
N GLU A 1205 30.03 9.11 -23.83
CA GLU A 1205 31.37 9.03 -24.47
C GLU A 1205 31.89 9.98 -25.60
N ALA A 1206 33.21 10.23 -25.52
CA ALA A 1206 34.20 10.29 -26.62
C ALA A 1206 34.13 11.37 -27.75
N ALA A 1207 35.25 11.87 -28.31
CA ALA A 1207 36.64 11.91 -27.84
C ALA A 1207 37.51 12.97 -28.59
N LYS A 1208 38.54 13.46 -27.90
CA LYS A 1208 39.88 13.94 -28.35
C LYS A 1208 40.05 14.58 -29.75
N THR A 1209 40.54 15.82 -29.78
CA THR A 1209 41.38 16.32 -30.88
C THR A 1209 42.85 15.98 -30.62
N GLN A 1210 43.48 15.14 -31.43
CA GLN A 1210 44.88 14.73 -31.24
C GLN A 1210 45.91 15.69 -31.84
N GLY A 1211 47.02 15.88 -31.13
CA GLY A 1211 48.28 16.36 -31.69
C GLY A 1211 49.07 15.24 -32.37
N LYS A 1212 49.38 15.42 -33.66
CA LYS A 1212 50.39 14.66 -34.44
C LYS A 1212 51.80 14.80 -33.81
N ARG A 1213 52.77 13.89 -34.01
CA ARG A 1213 52.79 12.47 -34.47
C ARG A 1213 54.20 11.90 -34.23
N LYS A 1214 54.29 10.62 -33.86
CA LYS A 1214 55.26 9.64 -34.40
C LYS A 1214 54.62 8.25 -34.17
N ILE A 1215 53.84 7.76 -35.14
CA ILE A 1215 54.19 6.67 -36.08
C ILE A 1215 54.18 5.32 -35.31
N VAL A 1216 53.31 4.33 -35.60
CA VAL A 1216 52.91 3.72 -36.90
C VAL A 1216 51.38 3.45 -37.03
N ASP A 1217 50.87 3.48 -38.28
CA ASP A 1217 49.66 2.98 -39.02
C ASP A 1217 48.50 2.19 -38.31
N GLY A 1218 47.23 2.13 -38.82
CA GLY A 1218 46.59 2.78 -39.99
C GLY A 1218 45.07 2.44 -40.23
N GLU A 1219 44.34 3.35 -40.93
CA GLU A 1219 43.07 3.20 -41.74
C GLU A 1219 41.71 2.71 -41.11
N GLU A 1220 40.48 2.92 -41.66
CA GLU A 1220 39.81 4.07 -42.37
C GLU A 1220 38.24 3.88 -42.56
N ALA A 1221 37.51 4.97 -42.88
CA ALA A 1221 36.24 5.09 -43.68
C ALA A 1221 34.81 4.75 -43.06
N PRO A 1222 33.63 5.13 -43.66
CA PRO A 1222 32.79 6.24 -43.09
C PRO A 1222 31.21 6.31 -43.22
N SER A 1223 30.54 7.14 -42.36
CA SER A 1223 29.25 7.93 -42.56
C SER A 1223 27.83 7.22 -42.55
N VAL A 1224 26.59 7.79 -42.57
CA VAL A 1224 25.96 9.07 -43.07
C VAL A 1224 24.63 9.55 -42.34
N LYS A 1225 24.49 10.89 -42.10
CA LYS A 1225 23.35 11.87 -41.88
C LYS A 1225 21.81 11.53 -41.77
N LYS A 1226 21.06 12.38 -41.00
CA LYS A 1226 19.67 12.89 -41.33
C LYS A 1226 19.23 14.26 -40.70
N VAL A 1227 17.92 14.56 -40.42
CA VAL A 1227 17.25 15.91 -40.52
C VAL A 1227 16.17 16.27 -39.42
N LYS A 1228 15.74 17.56 -39.32
CA LYS A 1228 14.82 18.25 -38.32
C LYS A 1228 13.33 18.47 -38.74
N ARG A 1229 12.44 18.81 -37.76
CA ARG A 1229 11.32 19.84 -37.75
C ARG A 1229 10.53 19.80 -36.41
N THR A 1230 9.72 20.74 -35.85
CA THR A 1230 9.54 22.22 -35.67
C THR A 1230 8.16 22.46 -34.99
N LYS A 1231 7.97 23.50 -34.14
CA LYS A 1231 6.69 23.85 -33.43
C LYS A 1231 5.87 24.96 -34.14
N SER A 1232 4.54 25.01 -33.95
CA SER A 1232 3.75 26.28 -33.98
C SER A 1232 2.36 26.20 -33.33
N LYS A 1233 2.02 27.26 -32.57
CA LYS A 1233 0.73 27.69 -31.99
C LYS A 1233 -0.58 27.09 -32.57
N LYS A 1234 -1.54 26.80 -31.69
CA LYS A 1234 -2.61 27.76 -31.38
C LYS A 1234 -2.79 27.85 -29.87
#